data_AF-A0A1X3FPG1-F1
#
_entry.id   AF-A0A1X3FPG1-F1
#
_cell.length_a   1.000
_cell.length_b   1.000
_cell.length_c   1.000
_cell.angle_alpha   90.00
_cell.angle_beta   90.00
_cell.angle_gamma   90.00
#
_symmetry.space_group_name_H-M   'P 1'
#
loop_
_entity.id
_entity.type
_entity.pdbx_description
1 polymer ?
#
loop_
_entity_poly.entity_id
_entity_poly.type
_entity_poly.pdbx_seq_one_letter_code
_entity_poly.pdbx_strand_id
1 'polypeptide(L)'
;MARIDPDDIPQEELARYRTRFALRRLSTEVQSAVLSDGIIAARMELDLSHPVRLPEGITIDRTVLFAAFQRAADGEPITEILDASGVKRDTKLEIEGDAAVLTYGTHRVSFPQAILLSASPSRRKEAAAQLAHRFTLSMQSHAQFEVIIAKTPYTHDDFFDACNILLSAPEPFSDALKDTAKTGTLGISNFLPSHDAYWENITARRLASDTLAEFVANELAAERAASIRLDPAVAVDVMSLTFGAYELVPLDALRAIDPDGLLQSLRRQLSIPDPHALAAALDICADRASADIRFVELGDEILDQLLADPKRLHGELATYATAYIIAGAHLAKHEKLRQEPVYWRRLAAAAHAALVTRVLGSTADDDGEHPLFDWAMRMSGKTFYLSVLNDAHAEPRWRPDWITANFLAADIYGRLRYVLQRLGDTSPPSWRKKIDDAKDAVNQDVPPYAHAFPSFLQGGRRKPTEMPSPDEPIGEMFVELASKPTVDNFLMFYQFANAFGFPPAARNSVLTAIQTLRAEIATTNPILVQGALQLGAYIAAGNRDIELADAVATVTLERLVSTLENERLTLTATILLECAAASENRADALATLARRLENMAFMAPAATLADGVDILRILQSINEELAPLLARAIATARLGAPRVAAAQVSLETS
;
A
#
# COMPACT_ATOMS: atom_id res chain seq x y z
N MET A 1 44.94 -23.29 -4.01
CA MET A 1 44.00 -24.43 -3.87
C MET A 1 44.36 -25.44 -4.94
N ALA A 2 44.67 -26.69 -4.57
CA ALA A 2 44.84 -27.76 -5.55
C ALA A 2 43.51 -27.98 -6.29
N ARG A 3 43.56 -28.15 -7.62
CA ARG A 3 42.38 -28.53 -8.41
C ARG A 3 42.00 -29.95 -7.98
N ILE A 4 40.88 -30.08 -7.28
CA ILE A 4 40.24 -31.36 -7.03
C ILE A 4 39.54 -31.75 -8.33
N ASP A 5 39.85 -32.93 -8.87
CA ASP A 5 39.16 -33.46 -10.04
C ASP A 5 37.73 -33.83 -9.63
N PRO A 6 36.67 -33.33 -10.31
CA PRO A 6 35.29 -33.68 -9.97
C PRO A 6 35.01 -35.19 -10.02
N ASP A 7 35.80 -35.94 -10.77
CA ASP A 7 35.68 -37.40 -10.91
C ASP A 7 36.25 -38.15 -9.69
N ASP A 8 37.03 -37.49 -8.82
CA ASP A 8 37.54 -38.05 -7.57
C ASP A 8 36.56 -37.87 -6.39
N ILE A 9 35.44 -37.15 -6.59
CA ILE A 9 34.43 -36.91 -5.55
C ILE A 9 33.38 -38.03 -5.60
N PRO A 10 33.13 -38.76 -4.50
CA PRO A 10 32.06 -39.77 -4.44
C PRO A 10 30.71 -39.19 -4.91
N GLN A 11 29.94 -39.94 -5.71
CA GLN A 11 28.69 -39.44 -6.31
C GLN A 11 27.70 -38.88 -5.29
N GLU A 12 27.63 -39.47 -4.10
CA GLU A 12 26.80 -38.99 -3.00
C GLU A 12 27.26 -37.63 -2.48
N GLU A 13 28.57 -37.42 -2.36
CA GLU A 13 29.15 -36.14 -1.93
C GLU A 13 28.96 -35.06 -3.01
N LEU A 14 29.11 -35.44 -4.29
CA LEU A 14 28.82 -34.55 -5.43
C LEU A 14 27.33 -34.14 -5.47
N ALA A 15 26.42 -35.07 -5.16
CA ALA A 15 24.99 -34.77 -5.05
C ALA A 15 24.69 -33.79 -3.90
N ARG A 16 25.38 -33.91 -2.76
CA ARG A 16 25.28 -32.94 -1.65
C ARG A 16 25.81 -31.56 -2.06
N TYR A 17 26.95 -31.48 -2.74
CA TYR A 17 27.47 -30.20 -3.23
C TYR A 17 26.54 -29.53 -4.23
N ARG A 18 25.97 -30.28 -5.17
CA ARG A 18 24.98 -29.78 -6.13
C ARG A 18 23.72 -29.28 -5.43
N THR A 19 23.23 -30.01 -4.43
CA THR A 19 22.06 -29.61 -3.64
C THR A 19 22.33 -28.33 -2.86
N ARG A 20 23.48 -28.21 -2.17
CA ARG A 20 23.89 -26.98 -1.46
C ARG A 20 24.05 -25.80 -2.41
N PHE A 21 24.63 -26.03 -3.60
CA PHE A 21 24.78 -25.00 -4.62
C PHE A 21 23.43 -24.54 -5.18
N ALA A 22 22.51 -25.47 -5.44
CA ALA A 22 21.16 -25.16 -5.88
C ALA A 22 20.38 -24.38 -4.82
N LEU A 23 20.43 -24.80 -3.54
CA LEU A 23 19.83 -24.10 -2.42
C LEU A 23 20.32 -22.65 -2.33
N ARG A 24 21.63 -22.41 -2.41
CA ARG A 24 22.20 -21.04 -2.37
C ARG A 24 21.74 -20.10 -3.49
N ARG A 25 21.13 -20.64 -4.55
CA ARG A 25 20.57 -19.86 -5.67
C ARG A 25 19.08 -19.54 -5.50
N LEU A 26 18.42 -20.14 -4.51
CA LEU A 26 17.03 -19.86 -4.17
C LEU A 26 16.95 -18.65 -3.24
N SER A 27 15.80 -17.98 -3.16
CA SER A 27 15.58 -16.94 -2.15
C SER A 27 15.65 -17.53 -0.74
N THR A 28 15.89 -16.69 0.26
CA THR A 28 15.97 -17.14 1.66
C THR A 28 14.69 -17.83 2.12
N GLU A 29 13.50 -17.38 1.69
CA GLU A 29 12.24 -18.07 2.01
C GLU A 29 12.17 -19.46 1.38
N VAL A 30 12.55 -19.60 0.11
CA VAL A 30 12.51 -20.89 -0.58
C VAL A 30 13.56 -21.83 0.00
N GLN A 31 14.74 -21.33 0.36
CA GLN A 31 15.75 -22.10 1.08
C GLN A 31 15.20 -22.61 2.41
N SER A 32 14.57 -21.73 3.20
CA SER A 32 13.97 -22.08 4.48
C SER A 32 12.86 -23.12 4.31
N ALA A 33 11.96 -22.94 3.34
CA ALA A 33 10.86 -23.87 3.05
C ALA A 33 11.35 -25.27 2.61
N VAL A 34 12.37 -25.31 1.75
CA VAL A 34 12.97 -26.57 1.27
C VAL A 34 13.72 -27.29 2.41
N LEU A 35 14.36 -26.55 3.29
CA LEU A 35 15.07 -27.12 4.45
C LEU A 35 14.09 -27.54 5.56
N SER A 36 12.97 -26.84 5.75
CA SER A 36 11.96 -27.13 6.77
C SER A 36 11.11 -28.37 6.46
N ASP A 37 10.97 -28.77 5.19
CA ASP A 37 10.30 -30.04 4.80
C ASP A 37 11.01 -31.27 5.42
N GLY A 38 12.29 -31.15 5.79
CA GLY A 38 13.05 -32.20 6.48
C GLY A 38 13.37 -33.43 5.62
N ILE A 39 12.54 -33.76 4.62
CA ILE A 39 12.71 -34.89 3.70
C ILE A 39 13.94 -34.68 2.82
N ILE A 40 14.05 -33.50 2.19
CA ILE A 40 15.20 -33.16 1.33
C ILE A 40 16.48 -33.09 2.16
N ALA A 41 16.41 -32.50 3.34
CA ALA A 41 17.54 -32.38 4.24
C ALA A 41 18.01 -33.74 4.77
N ALA A 42 17.10 -34.61 5.21
CA ALA A 42 17.42 -35.96 5.66
C ALA A 42 17.98 -36.82 4.51
N ARG A 43 17.35 -36.78 3.33
CA ARG A 43 17.81 -37.52 2.14
C ARG A 43 19.20 -37.10 1.68
N MET A 44 19.56 -35.84 1.90
CA MET A 44 20.84 -35.28 1.46
C MET A 44 21.84 -35.12 2.61
N GLU A 45 21.52 -35.64 3.80
CA GLU A 45 22.30 -35.46 5.04
C GLU A 45 22.78 -34.01 5.21
N LEU A 46 21.88 -33.06 4.94
CA LEU A 46 22.13 -31.66 5.21
C LEU A 46 22.00 -31.48 6.71
N ASP A 47 23.09 -31.02 7.33
CA ASP A 47 23.05 -30.60 8.72
C ASP A 47 22.05 -29.45 8.86
N LEU A 48 20.90 -29.78 9.46
CA LEU A 48 19.86 -28.83 9.83
C LEU A 48 20.11 -28.20 11.19
N SER A 49 21.24 -28.48 11.85
CA SER A 49 21.65 -27.66 12.97
C SER A 49 21.73 -26.22 12.46
N HIS A 50 20.88 -25.36 13.02
CA HIS A 50 20.91 -23.93 12.77
C HIS A 50 21.57 -23.31 13.99
N PRO A 51 22.89 -23.46 14.16
CA PRO A 51 23.52 -22.97 15.35
C PRO A 51 23.41 -21.45 15.34
N VAL A 52 23.10 -20.90 16.51
CA VAL A 52 22.97 -19.46 16.69
C VAL A 52 24.38 -18.88 16.73
N ARG A 53 24.69 -18.07 15.72
CA ARG A 53 25.94 -17.32 15.66
C ARG A 53 25.78 -16.01 16.41
N LEU A 54 26.56 -15.87 17.46
CA LEU A 54 26.66 -14.67 18.27
C LEU A 54 27.91 -13.86 17.84
N PRO A 55 28.00 -12.57 18.21
CA PRO A 55 29.24 -11.79 18.09
C PRO A 55 30.49 -12.55 18.55
N GLU A 56 31.64 -12.21 17.94
CA GLU A 56 32.95 -12.86 18.17
C GLU A 56 33.05 -14.32 17.70
N GLY A 57 32.10 -14.76 16.86
CA GLY A 57 32.13 -16.09 16.25
C GLY A 57 31.69 -17.22 17.16
N ILE A 58 31.15 -16.90 18.35
CA ILE A 58 30.56 -17.89 19.25
C ILE A 58 29.36 -18.51 18.54
N THR A 59 29.35 -19.83 18.48
CA THR A 59 28.32 -20.61 17.77
C THR A 59 27.71 -21.54 18.80
N ILE A 60 26.43 -21.41 19.10
CA ILE A 60 25.73 -22.22 20.12
C ILE A 60 24.70 -23.10 19.43
N ASP A 61 24.60 -24.36 19.82
CA ASP A 61 23.54 -25.23 19.32
C ASP A 61 22.16 -24.68 19.73
N ARG A 62 21.24 -24.59 18.76
CA ARG A 62 19.90 -24.03 18.98
C ARG A 62 19.12 -24.78 20.06
N THR A 63 19.22 -26.11 20.11
CA THR A 63 18.49 -26.91 21.08
C THR A 63 19.00 -26.68 22.50
N VAL A 64 20.33 -26.52 22.66
CA VAL A 64 20.95 -26.17 23.94
C VAL A 64 20.50 -24.79 24.40
N LEU A 65 20.53 -23.81 23.49
CA LEU A 65 20.12 -22.44 23.80
C LEU A 65 18.63 -22.35 24.18
N PHE A 66 17.76 -23.06 23.46
CA PHE A 66 16.32 -23.02 23.69
C PHE A 66 15.92 -23.76 24.97
N ALA A 67 16.60 -24.87 25.29
CA ALA A 67 16.45 -25.52 26.59
C ALA A 67 16.86 -24.59 27.74
N ALA A 68 17.91 -23.79 27.55
CA ALA A 68 18.31 -22.77 28.52
C ALA A 68 17.25 -21.66 28.66
N PHE A 69 16.67 -21.19 27.55
CA PHE A 69 15.55 -20.23 27.56
C PHE A 69 14.32 -20.78 28.27
N GLN A 70 13.93 -22.03 28.01
CA GLN A 70 12.81 -22.68 28.69
C GLN A 70 13.03 -22.73 30.20
N ARG A 71 14.21 -23.19 30.65
CA ARG A 71 14.55 -23.22 32.09
C ARG A 71 14.50 -21.83 32.71
N ALA A 72 15.07 -20.83 32.04
CA ALA A 72 15.01 -19.44 32.49
C ALA A 72 13.56 -18.93 32.57
N ALA A 73 12.74 -19.23 31.55
CA ALA A 73 11.33 -18.90 31.47
C ALA A 73 10.50 -19.62 32.55
N ASP A 74 10.92 -20.79 33.02
CA ASP A 74 10.27 -21.51 34.12
C ASP A 74 10.79 -21.09 35.51
N GLY A 75 11.79 -20.20 35.56
CA GLY A 75 12.43 -19.77 36.82
C GLY A 75 13.38 -20.82 37.41
N GLU A 76 13.80 -21.79 36.60
CA GLU A 76 14.74 -22.83 36.98
C GLU A 76 16.19 -22.35 36.84
N PRO A 77 17.13 -22.89 37.63
CA PRO A 77 18.55 -22.61 37.45
C PRO A 77 19.02 -23.06 36.06
N ILE A 78 19.76 -22.19 35.39
CA ILE A 78 20.23 -22.40 34.03
C ILE A 78 21.53 -23.21 34.08
N THR A 79 21.57 -24.33 33.36
CA THR A 79 22.79 -25.12 33.17
C THR A 79 23.79 -24.39 32.28
N GLU A 80 25.07 -24.67 32.46
CA GLU A 80 26.15 -24.04 31.70
C GLU A 80 25.93 -24.18 30.19
N ILE A 81 25.99 -23.04 29.47
CA ILE A 81 25.84 -23.04 28.01
C ILE A 81 27.21 -23.34 27.38
N LEU A 82 27.30 -24.49 26.71
CA LEU A 82 28.46 -24.89 25.93
C LEU A 82 28.31 -24.39 24.50
N ASP A 83 29.38 -23.88 23.91
CA ASP A 83 29.38 -23.58 22.47
C ASP A 83 29.50 -24.88 21.64
N ALA A 84 29.39 -24.75 20.32
CA ALA A 84 29.48 -25.85 19.37
C ALA A 84 30.85 -26.57 19.39
N SER A 85 31.88 -25.98 20.00
CA SER A 85 33.18 -26.62 20.24
C SER A 85 33.27 -27.32 21.60
N GLY A 86 32.19 -27.34 22.38
CA GLY A 86 32.14 -27.90 23.73
C GLY A 86 32.82 -27.02 24.78
N VAL A 87 33.17 -25.78 24.43
CA VAL A 87 33.83 -24.86 25.35
C VAL A 87 32.76 -24.14 26.18
N LYS A 88 32.95 -24.18 27.50
CA LYS A 88 32.13 -23.42 28.45
C LYS A 88 32.36 -21.92 28.25
N ARG A 89 31.27 -21.18 28.05
CA ARG A 89 31.30 -19.72 27.97
C ARG A 89 30.77 -19.12 29.26
N ASP A 90 31.44 -18.09 29.76
CA ASP A 90 30.93 -17.28 30.87
C ASP A 90 29.74 -16.47 30.36
N THR A 91 28.55 -17.02 30.56
CA THR A 91 27.28 -16.53 30.01
C THR A 91 26.31 -16.35 31.14
N LYS A 92 25.67 -15.18 31.20
CA LYS A 92 24.53 -14.91 32.06
C LYS A 92 23.29 -14.87 31.18
N LEU A 93 22.28 -15.66 31.53
CA LEU A 93 21.00 -15.68 30.85
C LEU A 93 19.91 -15.31 31.86
N GLU A 94 19.04 -14.38 31.49
CA GLU A 94 17.91 -13.96 32.31
C GLU A 94 16.69 -13.63 31.44
N ILE A 95 15.49 -13.67 32.04
CA ILE A 95 14.26 -13.23 31.38
C ILE A 95 13.99 -11.78 31.81
N GLU A 96 13.97 -10.87 30.84
CA GLU A 96 13.61 -9.47 31.03
C GLU A 96 12.32 -9.18 30.27
N GLY A 97 11.21 -9.02 30.99
CA GLY A 97 9.88 -8.92 30.37
C GLY A 97 9.52 -10.22 29.64
N ASP A 98 9.31 -10.12 28.32
CA ASP A 98 9.02 -11.28 27.46
C ASP A 98 10.26 -11.85 26.76
N ALA A 99 11.42 -11.20 26.88
CA ALA A 99 12.63 -11.58 26.16
C ALA A 99 13.62 -12.35 27.05
N ALA A 100 14.38 -13.26 26.43
CA ALA A 100 15.57 -13.83 27.04
C ALA A 100 16.79 -12.98 26.68
N VAL A 101 17.57 -12.57 27.68
CA VAL A 101 18.77 -11.74 27.51
C VAL A 101 20.00 -12.55 27.86
N LEU A 102 20.82 -12.82 26.84
CA LEU A 102 22.10 -13.49 26.96
C LEU A 102 23.22 -12.44 27.02
N THR A 103 23.92 -12.40 28.15
CA THR A 103 25.08 -11.52 28.38
C THR A 103 26.35 -12.35 28.43
N TYR A 104 27.37 -11.96 27.68
CA TYR A 104 28.69 -12.59 27.69
C TYR A 104 29.76 -11.59 27.30
N GLY A 105 30.85 -11.52 28.07
CA GLY A 105 31.87 -10.47 27.88
C GLY A 105 31.25 -9.07 27.96
N THR A 106 31.33 -8.32 26.86
CA THR A 106 30.71 -6.97 26.72
C THR A 106 29.43 -6.98 25.89
N HIS A 107 29.01 -8.14 25.39
CA HIS A 107 27.86 -8.29 24.52
C HIS A 107 26.60 -8.60 25.33
N ARG A 108 25.49 -8.01 24.90
CA ARG A 108 24.15 -8.25 25.42
C ARG A 108 23.22 -8.50 24.25
N VAL A 109 22.75 -9.74 24.12
CA VAL A 109 21.90 -10.19 23.00
C VAL A 109 20.52 -10.52 23.55
N SER A 110 19.48 -9.94 22.96
CA SER A 110 18.09 -10.16 23.36
C SER A 110 17.39 -11.07 22.35
N PHE A 111 16.62 -12.03 22.86
CA PHE A 111 15.78 -12.96 22.12
C PHE A 111 14.32 -12.69 22.53
N PRO A 112 13.55 -11.96 21.71
CA PRO A 112 12.19 -11.56 22.06
C PRO A 112 11.28 -12.77 22.24
N GLN A 113 10.21 -12.59 23.04
CA GLN A 113 9.13 -13.57 23.23
C GLN A 113 9.56 -14.94 23.82
N ALA A 114 10.80 -15.09 24.25
CA ALA A 114 11.34 -16.34 24.80
C ALA A 114 10.57 -16.86 26.04
N ILE A 115 9.82 -16.00 26.73
CA ILE A 115 8.88 -16.42 27.79
C ILE A 115 7.86 -17.47 27.31
N LEU A 116 7.54 -17.49 26.02
CA LEU A 116 6.64 -18.47 25.41
C LEU A 116 7.21 -19.90 25.40
N LEU A 117 8.52 -20.09 25.61
CA LEU A 117 9.14 -21.41 25.72
C LEU A 117 8.88 -22.11 27.06
N SER A 118 8.25 -21.43 28.03
CA SER A 118 7.89 -21.99 29.33
C SER A 118 7.17 -23.33 29.18
N ALA A 119 7.64 -24.34 29.91
CA ALA A 119 6.99 -25.65 29.98
C ALA A 119 5.63 -25.56 30.69
N SER A 120 5.45 -24.56 31.56
CA SER A 120 4.21 -24.28 32.28
C SER A 120 3.13 -23.70 31.35
N PRO A 121 2.03 -24.43 31.09
CA PRO A 121 0.97 -23.92 30.20
C PRO A 121 0.28 -22.67 30.73
N SER A 122 0.16 -22.50 32.06
CA SER A 122 -0.45 -21.31 32.65
C SER A 122 0.41 -20.07 32.44
N ARG A 123 1.73 -20.18 32.70
CA ARG A 123 2.68 -19.08 32.51
C ARG A 123 2.78 -18.68 31.04
N ARG A 124 2.81 -19.68 30.15
CA ARG A 124 2.80 -19.44 28.70
C ARG A 124 1.52 -18.74 28.23
N LYS A 125 0.34 -19.15 28.71
CA LYS A 125 -0.94 -18.49 28.39
C LYS A 125 -1.02 -17.06 28.90
N GLU A 126 -0.52 -16.81 30.12
CA GLU A 126 -0.47 -15.47 30.69
C GLU A 126 0.44 -14.54 29.87
N ALA A 127 1.65 -15.02 29.51
CA ALA A 127 2.54 -14.28 28.64
C ALA A 127 1.95 -14.05 27.24
N ALA A 128 1.30 -15.06 26.67
CA ALA A 128 0.62 -14.94 25.38
C ALA A 128 -0.48 -13.89 25.39
N ALA A 129 -1.29 -13.82 26.45
CA ALA A 129 -2.32 -12.79 26.60
C ALA A 129 -1.70 -11.38 26.65
N GLN A 130 -0.59 -11.20 27.37
CA GLN A 130 0.13 -9.91 27.40
C GLN A 130 0.68 -9.53 26.02
N LEU A 131 1.23 -10.50 25.28
CA LEU A 131 1.73 -10.28 23.92
C LEU A 131 0.58 -9.93 22.96
N ALA A 132 -0.56 -10.61 23.06
CA ALA A 132 -1.73 -10.32 22.25
C ALA A 132 -2.34 -8.92 22.50
N HIS A 133 -2.11 -8.34 23.68
CA HIS A 133 -2.44 -6.92 23.94
C HIS A 133 -1.43 -5.95 23.34
N ARG A 134 -0.17 -6.37 23.12
CA ARG A 134 0.90 -5.52 22.59
C ARG A 134 0.97 -5.55 21.06
N PHE A 135 0.58 -6.66 20.44
CA PHE A 135 0.63 -6.85 19.01
C PHE A 135 -0.75 -6.79 18.39
N THR A 136 -0.89 -5.98 17.36
CA THR A 136 -2.13 -5.89 16.59
C THR A 136 -2.25 -7.13 15.70
N LEU A 137 -3.12 -8.05 16.10
CA LEU A 137 -3.43 -9.27 15.36
C LEU A 137 -4.88 -9.23 14.88
N SER A 138 -5.11 -9.71 13.65
CA SER A 138 -6.48 -9.97 13.19
C SER A 138 -7.15 -11.04 14.06
N MET A 139 -8.48 -11.08 14.06
CA MET A 139 -9.28 -12.08 14.78
C MET A 139 -8.79 -13.51 14.51
N GLN A 140 -8.44 -13.80 13.25
CA GLN A 140 -7.93 -15.11 12.87
C GLN A 140 -6.51 -15.35 13.38
N SER A 141 -5.59 -14.40 13.18
CA SER A 141 -4.22 -14.51 13.68
C SER A 141 -4.20 -14.72 15.19
N HIS A 142 -5.04 -13.97 15.92
CA HIS A 142 -5.22 -14.13 17.36
C HIS A 142 -5.73 -15.52 17.73
N ALA A 143 -6.79 -16.01 17.08
CA ALA A 143 -7.32 -17.34 17.34
C ALA A 143 -6.30 -18.45 17.03
N GLN A 144 -5.54 -18.32 15.93
CA GLN A 144 -4.47 -19.25 15.59
C GLN A 144 -3.35 -19.24 16.63
N PHE A 145 -2.96 -18.05 17.10
CA PHE A 145 -1.97 -17.87 18.16
C PHE A 145 -2.41 -18.58 19.45
N GLU A 146 -3.64 -18.36 19.91
CA GLU A 146 -4.17 -19.04 21.10
C GLU A 146 -4.19 -20.57 20.96
N VAL A 147 -4.57 -21.08 19.79
CA VAL A 147 -4.58 -22.53 19.50
C VAL A 147 -3.16 -23.11 19.61
N ILE A 148 -2.16 -22.44 19.04
CA ILE A 148 -0.76 -22.88 19.09
C ILE A 148 -0.25 -22.87 20.53
N ILE A 149 -0.48 -21.78 21.27
CA ILE A 149 -0.05 -21.64 22.67
C ILE A 149 -0.66 -22.71 23.58
N ALA A 150 -1.89 -23.16 23.28
CA ALA A 150 -2.60 -24.16 24.06
C ALA A 150 -2.12 -25.61 23.83
N LYS A 151 -1.30 -25.88 22.81
CA LYS A 151 -0.83 -27.25 22.50
C LYS A 151 -0.08 -27.89 23.67
N THR A 152 -0.26 -29.21 23.81
CA THR A 152 0.45 -30.05 24.78
C THR A 152 0.72 -31.41 24.13
N PRO A 153 1.98 -31.80 23.85
CA PRO A 153 3.21 -31.05 24.14
C PRO A 153 3.32 -29.77 23.29
N TYR A 154 4.00 -28.75 23.84
CA TYR A 154 4.36 -27.52 23.13
C TYR A 154 5.83 -27.64 22.68
N THR A 155 6.05 -27.64 21.37
CA THR A 155 7.36 -27.90 20.75
C THR A 155 8.08 -26.61 20.38
N HIS A 156 9.35 -26.69 19.99
CA HIS A 156 10.07 -25.55 19.44
C HIS A 156 9.45 -25.04 18.13
N ASP A 157 8.86 -25.92 17.31
CA ASP A 157 8.18 -25.53 16.07
C ASP A 157 6.90 -24.74 16.40
N ASP A 158 6.15 -25.14 17.43
CA ASP A 158 5.00 -24.37 17.92
C ASP A 158 5.41 -22.97 18.43
N PHE A 159 6.60 -22.86 19.03
CA PHE A 159 7.18 -21.56 19.39
C PHE A 159 7.49 -20.70 18.17
N PHE A 160 8.11 -21.26 17.12
CA PHE A 160 8.38 -20.52 15.90
C PHE A 160 7.09 -20.11 15.17
N ASP A 161 6.09 -20.98 15.12
CA ASP A 161 4.78 -20.65 14.54
C ASP A 161 4.12 -19.50 15.31
N ALA A 162 4.17 -19.52 16.64
CA ALA A 162 3.66 -18.44 17.48
C ALA A 162 4.42 -17.12 17.23
N CYS A 163 5.75 -17.17 17.19
CA CYS A 163 6.58 -16.00 16.88
C CYS A 163 6.33 -15.46 15.47
N ASN A 164 6.12 -16.32 14.46
CA ASN A 164 5.81 -15.90 13.10
C ASN A 164 4.47 -15.15 13.02
N ILE A 165 3.47 -15.56 13.80
CA ILE A 165 2.21 -14.81 13.93
C ILE A 165 2.48 -13.42 14.52
N LEU A 166 3.26 -13.33 15.61
CA LEU A 166 3.59 -12.04 16.22
C LEU A 166 4.45 -11.15 15.30
N LEU A 167 5.38 -11.74 14.54
CA LEU A 167 6.20 -11.03 13.55
C LEU A 167 5.39 -10.49 12.36
N SER A 168 4.21 -11.06 12.10
CA SER A 168 3.27 -10.55 11.12
C SER A 168 2.45 -9.36 11.61
N ALA A 169 2.54 -8.98 12.89
CA ALA A 169 1.86 -7.78 13.39
C ALA A 169 2.50 -6.49 12.82
N PRO A 170 1.84 -5.33 12.88
CA PRO A 170 2.41 -4.06 12.41
C PRO A 170 3.52 -3.48 13.29
N GLU A 171 3.59 -3.85 14.56
CA GLU A 171 4.56 -3.29 15.52
C GLU A 171 6.02 -3.68 15.20
N PRO A 172 6.36 -4.95 14.89
CA PRO A 172 7.73 -5.32 14.49
C PRO A 172 8.23 -4.56 13.26
N PHE A 173 7.36 -4.32 12.27
CA PHE A 173 7.71 -3.48 11.12
C PHE A 173 7.99 -2.04 11.54
N SER A 174 7.13 -1.48 12.39
CA SER A 174 7.25 -0.10 12.87
C SER A 174 8.55 0.13 13.65
N ASP A 175 8.90 -0.81 14.52
CA ASP A 175 10.15 -0.77 15.29
C ASP A 175 11.37 -0.86 14.37
N ALA A 176 11.36 -1.79 13.41
CA ALA A 176 12.45 -1.96 12.45
C ALA A 176 12.64 -0.74 11.54
N LEU A 177 11.54 -0.13 11.08
CA LEU A 177 11.57 1.10 10.29
C LEU A 177 12.12 2.26 11.12
N LYS A 178 11.65 2.42 12.36
CA LYS A 178 12.12 3.45 13.29
C LYS A 178 13.61 3.34 13.56
N ASP A 179 14.12 2.13 13.78
CA ASP A 179 15.54 1.91 14.05
C ASP A 179 16.41 2.13 12.81
N THR A 180 15.92 1.73 11.62
CA THR A 180 16.63 2.01 10.35
C THR A 180 16.66 3.50 10.03
N ALA A 181 15.57 4.23 10.31
CA ALA A 181 15.51 5.67 10.11
C ALA A 181 16.55 6.41 10.98
N LYS A 182 16.85 5.92 12.20
CA LYS A 182 17.89 6.49 13.07
C LYS A 182 19.31 6.22 12.56
N THR A 183 19.56 5.07 11.92
CA THR A 183 20.92 4.69 11.48
C THR A 183 21.27 5.24 10.10
N GLY A 184 20.27 5.67 9.33
CA GLY A 184 20.43 6.52 8.15
C GLY A 184 20.82 5.75 6.88
N THR A 185 19.84 5.10 6.26
CA THR A 185 19.66 4.88 4.80
C THR A 185 18.37 4.07 4.64
N LEU A 186 17.32 4.68 4.09
CA LEU A 186 16.07 3.98 3.83
C LEU A 186 16.06 3.47 2.37
N GLY A 187 15.96 2.16 2.21
CA GLY A 187 15.71 1.49 0.93
C GLY A 187 14.27 1.00 0.81
N ILE A 188 13.88 0.53 -0.39
CA ILE A 188 12.49 0.06 -0.66
C ILE A 188 12.08 -1.06 0.31
N SER A 189 12.99 -1.98 0.61
CA SER A 189 12.72 -3.09 1.54
C SER A 189 12.44 -2.64 2.96
N ASN A 190 12.83 -1.42 3.35
CA ASN A 190 12.50 -0.87 4.67
C ASN A 190 11.06 -0.36 4.75
N PHE A 191 10.43 -0.10 3.60
CA PHE A 191 9.03 0.32 3.48
C PHE A 191 8.07 -0.85 3.25
N LEU A 192 8.54 -2.10 3.31
CA LEU A 192 7.71 -3.26 3.00
C LEU A 192 7.80 -4.29 4.13
N PRO A 193 6.68 -4.85 4.59
CA PRO A 193 6.68 -5.93 5.55
C PRO A 193 7.23 -7.22 4.92
N SER A 194 7.80 -8.10 5.73
CA SER A 194 8.32 -9.41 5.29
C SER A 194 7.28 -10.53 5.28
N HIS A 195 6.08 -10.30 5.82
CA HIS A 195 5.07 -11.34 6.02
C HIS A 195 3.74 -10.97 5.36
N ASP A 196 3.16 -11.86 4.56
CA ASP A 196 1.88 -11.63 3.87
C ASP A 196 0.73 -11.33 4.85
N ALA A 197 0.68 -12.02 6.00
CA ALA A 197 -0.36 -11.86 7.02
C ALA A 197 -0.38 -10.46 7.66
N TYR A 198 0.69 -9.68 7.50
CA TYR A 198 0.75 -8.27 7.92
C TYR A 198 -0.41 -7.45 7.35
N TRP A 199 -0.71 -7.64 6.07
CA TRP A 199 -1.71 -6.83 5.40
C TRP A 199 -3.13 -7.10 5.90
N GLU A 200 -3.39 -8.34 6.36
CA GLU A 200 -4.63 -8.68 7.03
C GLU A 200 -4.68 -8.13 8.46
N ASN A 201 -3.57 -8.17 9.20
CA ASN A 201 -3.49 -7.66 10.58
C ASN A 201 -3.65 -6.14 10.67
N ILE A 202 -3.19 -5.38 9.67
CA ILE A 202 -3.36 -3.92 9.63
C ILE A 202 -4.73 -3.47 9.08
N THR A 203 -5.52 -4.40 8.52
CA THR A 203 -6.87 -4.13 8.01
C THR A 203 -7.88 -5.12 8.57
N ALA A 204 -8.29 -6.09 7.75
CA ALA A 204 -9.00 -7.31 8.11
C ALA A 204 -8.85 -8.31 6.95
N ARG A 205 -8.96 -9.60 7.25
CA ARG A 205 -8.99 -10.62 6.21
C ARG A 205 -10.26 -10.51 5.38
N ARG A 206 -10.12 -10.46 4.05
CA ARG A 206 -11.27 -10.56 3.15
C ARG A 206 -11.78 -12.00 3.11
N LEU A 207 -13.08 -12.19 3.23
CA LEU A 207 -13.72 -13.50 3.09
C LEU A 207 -14.46 -13.56 1.77
N ALA A 208 -15.57 -12.84 1.66
CA ALA A 208 -16.50 -12.96 0.54
C ALA A 208 -16.93 -11.62 -0.07
N SER A 209 -16.60 -10.49 0.55
CA SER A 209 -16.98 -9.19 0.03
C SER A 209 -16.36 -8.90 -1.35
N ASP A 210 -17.17 -8.36 -2.25
CA ASP A 210 -16.79 -7.98 -3.62
C ASP A 210 -16.59 -6.46 -3.74
N THR A 211 -17.19 -5.69 -2.83
CA THR A 211 -17.10 -4.24 -2.78
C THR A 211 -16.54 -3.74 -1.45
N LEU A 212 -16.01 -2.51 -1.46
CA LEU A 212 -15.58 -1.85 -0.22
C LEU A 212 -16.72 -1.72 0.79
N ALA A 213 -17.93 -1.37 0.33
CA ALA A 213 -19.08 -1.18 1.19
C ALA A 213 -19.47 -2.47 1.93
N GLU A 214 -19.49 -3.61 1.23
CA GLU A 214 -19.73 -4.93 1.83
C GLU A 214 -18.62 -5.29 2.81
N PHE A 215 -17.35 -5.08 2.44
CA PHE A 215 -16.22 -5.38 3.31
C PHE A 215 -16.24 -4.57 4.61
N VAL A 216 -16.59 -3.28 4.52
CA VAL A 216 -16.74 -2.38 5.66
C VAL A 216 -17.88 -2.84 6.57
N ALA A 217 -19.02 -3.26 5.99
CA ALA A 217 -20.19 -3.69 6.73
C ALA A 217 -20.02 -5.09 7.38
N ASN A 218 -19.18 -5.94 6.81
CA ASN A 218 -19.02 -7.33 7.21
C ASN A 218 -17.66 -7.55 7.91
N GLU A 219 -16.62 -7.92 7.16
CA GLU A 219 -15.34 -8.37 7.71
C GLU A 219 -14.66 -7.32 8.58
N LEU A 220 -14.56 -6.07 8.11
CA LEU A 220 -13.91 -4.99 8.85
C LEU A 220 -14.71 -4.59 10.09
N ALA A 221 -16.05 -4.60 10.02
CA ALA A 221 -16.89 -4.33 11.20
C ALA A 221 -16.72 -5.41 12.27
N ALA A 222 -16.65 -6.69 11.87
CA ALA A 222 -16.42 -7.80 12.79
C ALA A 222 -15.06 -7.69 13.49
N GLU A 223 -14.00 -7.40 12.73
CA GLU A 223 -12.64 -7.19 13.23
C GLU A 223 -12.61 -6.06 14.28
N ARG A 224 -13.16 -4.90 13.93
CA ARG A 224 -13.26 -3.72 14.82
C ARG A 224 -14.04 -4.02 16.09
N ALA A 225 -15.16 -4.72 15.98
CA ALA A 225 -15.95 -5.10 17.14
C ALA A 225 -15.18 -6.06 18.06
N ALA A 226 -14.33 -6.94 17.51
CA ALA A 226 -13.45 -7.79 18.31
C ALA A 226 -12.35 -6.97 19.02
N SER A 227 -11.70 -6.04 18.31
CA SER A 227 -10.69 -5.16 18.92
C SER A 227 -11.29 -4.32 20.05
N ILE A 228 -12.47 -3.72 19.85
CA ILE A 228 -13.15 -2.92 20.89
C ILE A 228 -13.49 -3.77 22.12
N ARG A 229 -13.92 -5.04 21.94
CA ARG A 229 -14.18 -5.94 23.08
C ARG A 229 -12.91 -6.30 23.85
N LEU A 230 -11.76 -6.37 23.17
CA LEU A 230 -10.49 -6.71 23.79
C LEU A 230 -9.92 -5.53 24.58
N ASP A 231 -9.81 -4.35 23.96
CA ASP A 231 -9.33 -3.13 24.58
C ASP A 231 -9.87 -1.90 23.81
N PRO A 232 -10.91 -1.22 24.32
CA PRO A 232 -11.48 -0.05 23.65
C PRO A 232 -10.48 1.10 23.45
N ALA A 233 -9.49 1.25 24.35
CA ALA A 233 -8.52 2.32 24.26
C ALA A 233 -7.58 2.08 23.09
N VAL A 234 -6.96 0.89 23.03
CA VAL A 234 -6.03 0.50 21.97
C VAL A 234 -6.75 0.34 20.63
N ALA A 235 -8.00 -0.14 20.63
CA ALA A 235 -8.76 -0.35 19.41
C ALA A 235 -8.92 0.92 18.57
N VAL A 236 -9.17 2.09 19.19
CA VAL A 236 -9.26 3.36 18.45
C VAL A 236 -7.94 3.70 17.75
N ASP A 237 -6.81 3.44 18.40
CA ASP A 237 -5.49 3.71 17.87
C ASP A 237 -5.15 2.79 16.68
N VAL A 238 -5.55 1.53 16.74
CA VAL A 238 -5.39 0.57 15.64
C VAL A 238 -6.35 0.87 14.48
N MET A 239 -7.64 1.02 14.77
CA MET A 239 -8.68 1.25 13.75
C MET A 239 -8.40 2.48 12.90
N SER A 240 -7.81 3.52 13.51
CA SER A 240 -7.56 4.79 12.84
C SER A 240 -6.58 4.72 11.67
N LEU A 241 -5.76 3.66 11.58
CA LEU A 241 -4.94 3.39 10.39
C LEU A 241 -5.80 3.26 9.12
N THR A 242 -7.04 2.80 9.25
CA THR A 242 -7.96 2.59 8.12
C THR A 242 -8.88 3.78 7.85
N PHE A 243 -8.75 4.91 8.54
CA PHE A 243 -9.67 6.05 8.41
C PHE A 243 -9.36 6.99 7.24
N GLY A 244 -8.92 6.46 6.10
CA GLY A 244 -8.58 7.28 4.91
C GLY A 244 -9.77 8.00 4.27
N ALA A 245 -11.01 7.59 4.56
CA ALA A 245 -12.24 8.21 4.07
C ALA A 245 -13.33 8.26 5.16
N TYR A 246 -14.35 9.10 4.98
CA TYR A 246 -15.44 9.27 5.94
C TYR A 246 -16.19 7.96 6.22
N GLU A 247 -16.53 7.19 5.19
CA GLU A 247 -17.31 5.94 5.32
C GLU A 247 -16.55 4.85 6.08
N LEU A 248 -15.23 5.01 6.24
CA LEU A 248 -14.40 4.08 6.99
C LEU A 248 -14.40 4.38 8.49
N VAL A 249 -14.96 5.50 8.95
CA VAL A 249 -15.09 5.80 10.39
C VAL A 249 -16.31 5.06 10.96
N PRO A 250 -16.13 4.10 11.89
CA PRO A 250 -17.23 3.29 12.40
C PRO A 250 -17.97 4.02 13.52
N LEU A 251 -18.61 5.16 13.20
CA LEU A 251 -19.28 6.02 14.18
C LEU A 251 -20.26 5.23 15.07
N ASP A 252 -21.03 4.31 14.51
CA ASP A 252 -21.95 3.46 15.27
C ASP A 252 -21.26 2.56 16.30
N ALA A 253 -20.10 1.97 15.95
CA ALA A 253 -19.34 1.14 16.89
C ALA A 253 -18.67 2.01 17.97
N LEU A 254 -18.14 3.18 17.59
CA LEU A 254 -17.51 4.11 18.52
C LEU A 254 -18.54 4.75 19.48
N ARG A 255 -19.82 4.79 19.10
CA ARG A 255 -20.88 5.24 20.00
C ARG A 255 -21.04 4.37 21.25
N ALA A 256 -20.65 3.10 21.16
CA ALA A 256 -20.71 2.14 22.26
C ALA A 256 -19.53 2.27 23.25
N ILE A 257 -18.48 3.00 22.89
CA ILE A 257 -17.37 3.29 23.80
C ILE A 257 -17.79 4.40 24.76
N ASP A 258 -17.41 4.26 26.02
CA ASP A 258 -17.61 5.28 27.04
C ASP A 258 -17.00 6.63 26.61
N PRO A 259 -17.71 7.77 26.76
CA PRO A 259 -17.24 9.07 26.32
C PRO A 259 -15.87 9.47 26.86
N ASP A 260 -15.55 9.15 28.12
CA ASP A 260 -14.28 9.54 28.74
C ASP A 260 -13.13 8.71 28.15
N GLY A 261 -13.35 7.41 27.98
CA GLY A 261 -12.41 6.52 27.29
C GLY A 261 -12.16 6.94 25.84
N LEU A 262 -13.22 7.31 25.11
CA LEU A 262 -13.10 7.78 23.73
C LEU A 262 -12.35 9.11 23.65
N LEU A 263 -12.67 10.09 24.50
CA LEU A 263 -11.94 11.36 24.56
C LEU A 263 -10.45 11.15 24.85
N GLN A 264 -10.12 10.23 25.77
CA GLN A 264 -8.72 9.91 26.08
C GLN A 264 -8.00 9.34 24.86
N SER A 265 -8.64 8.42 24.11
CA SER A 265 -8.07 7.86 22.89
C SER A 265 -7.89 8.91 21.79
N LEU A 266 -8.90 9.75 21.55
CA LEU A 266 -8.79 10.82 20.55
C LEU A 266 -7.72 11.85 20.91
N ARG A 267 -7.51 12.15 22.20
CA ARG A 267 -6.41 13.03 22.64
C ARG A 267 -5.04 12.43 22.38
N ARG A 268 -4.87 11.10 22.46
CA ARG A 268 -3.58 10.46 22.10
C ARG A 268 -3.26 10.69 20.62
N GLN A 269 -4.27 10.70 19.74
CA GLN A 269 -4.11 10.95 18.30
C GLN A 269 -3.52 12.33 18.00
N LEU A 270 -3.72 13.35 18.84
CA LEU A 270 -3.11 14.69 18.65
C LEU A 270 -1.57 14.65 18.60
N SER A 271 -0.96 13.65 19.22
CA SER A 271 0.50 13.48 19.26
C SER A 271 1.05 12.60 18.14
N ILE A 272 0.16 12.02 17.32
CA ILE A 272 0.50 11.05 16.28
C ILE A 272 0.51 11.78 14.93
N PRO A 273 1.59 11.70 14.14
CA PRO A 273 1.64 12.31 12.81
C PRO A 273 0.85 11.48 11.80
N ASP A 274 -0.48 11.57 11.88
CA ASP A 274 -1.43 10.92 10.97
C ASP A 274 -2.60 11.87 10.67
N PRO A 275 -2.47 12.70 9.60
CA PRO A 275 -3.50 13.66 9.24
C PRO A 275 -4.88 13.04 8.95
N HIS A 276 -4.93 11.81 8.43
CA HIS A 276 -6.20 11.13 8.13
C HIS A 276 -6.90 10.66 9.41
N ALA A 277 -6.13 10.13 10.38
CA ALA A 277 -6.66 9.79 11.70
C ALA A 277 -7.16 11.04 12.46
N LEU A 278 -6.48 12.18 12.35
CA LEU A 278 -6.92 13.44 12.94
C LEU A 278 -8.20 13.98 12.29
N ALA A 279 -8.29 13.96 10.96
CA ALA A 279 -9.52 14.33 10.26
C ALA A 279 -10.71 13.43 10.67
N ALA A 280 -10.46 12.14 10.88
CA ALA A 280 -11.45 11.20 11.39
C ALA A 280 -11.81 11.45 12.87
N ALA A 281 -10.86 11.86 13.70
CA ALA A 281 -11.14 12.28 15.07
C ALA A 281 -12.11 13.46 15.10
N LEU A 282 -12.04 14.38 14.13
CA LEU A 282 -13.03 15.45 13.98
C LEU A 282 -14.41 14.91 13.59
N ASP A 283 -14.51 13.90 12.71
CA ASP A 283 -15.80 13.25 12.40
C ASP A 283 -16.48 12.67 13.66
N ILE A 284 -15.68 12.06 14.53
CA ILE A 284 -16.13 11.49 15.80
C ILE A 284 -16.56 12.61 16.77
N CYS A 285 -15.79 13.69 16.84
CA CYS A 285 -16.15 14.86 17.64
C CYS A 285 -17.46 15.49 17.16
N ALA A 286 -17.64 15.64 15.85
CA ALA A 286 -18.86 16.16 15.25
C ALA A 286 -20.08 15.28 15.54
N ASP A 287 -19.92 13.95 15.56
CA ASP A 287 -20.99 13.01 15.92
C ASP A 287 -21.49 13.18 17.37
N ARG A 288 -20.62 13.66 18.27
CA ARG A 288 -20.91 13.83 19.70
C ARG A 288 -21.10 15.29 20.13
N ALA A 289 -20.83 16.25 19.25
CA ALA A 289 -20.77 17.68 19.58
C ALA A 289 -22.06 18.25 20.18
N SER A 290 -23.22 17.73 19.78
CA SER A 290 -24.52 18.16 20.31
C SER A 290 -24.83 17.62 21.71
N ALA A 291 -24.17 16.54 22.12
CA ALA A 291 -24.42 15.83 23.37
C ALA A 291 -23.39 16.15 24.46
N ASP A 292 -22.15 16.45 24.08
CA ASP A 292 -21.05 16.68 25.03
C ASP A 292 -20.07 17.74 24.50
N ILE A 293 -20.01 18.87 25.21
CA ILE A 293 -19.19 20.04 24.85
C ILE A 293 -17.68 19.74 24.80
N ARG A 294 -17.22 18.71 25.53
CA ARG A 294 -15.79 18.33 25.54
C ARG A 294 -15.32 17.86 24.17
N PHE A 295 -16.22 17.33 23.33
CA PHE A 295 -15.90 16.99 21.94
C PHE A 295 -15.82 18.23 21.04
N VAL A 296 -16.52 19.32 21.39
CA VAL A 296 -16.36 20.61 20.69
C VAL A 296 -14.97 21.17 20.95
N GLU A 297 -14.56 21.18 22.23
CA GLU A 297 -13.22 21.62 22.66
C GLU A 297 -12.12 20.79 22.00
N LEU A 298 -12.25 19.45 22.01
CA LEU A 298 -11.29 18.57 21.36
C LEU A 298 -11.25 18.77 19.84
N GLY A 299 -12.40 18.99 19.18
CA GLY A 299 -12.40 19.30 17.75
C GLY A 299 -11.71 20.63 17.43
N ASP A 300 -11.73 21.60 18.34
CA ASP A 300 -10.93 22.81 18.22
C ASP A 300 -9.42 22.51 18.30
N GLU A 301 -8.98 21.68 19.25
CA GLU A 301 -7.60 21.20 19.37
C GLU A 301 -7.14 20.43 18.12
N ILE A 302 -8.00 19.57 17.57
CA ILE A 302 -7.74 18.80 16.35
C ILE A 302 -7.54 19.72 15.15
N LEU A 303 -8.40 20.73 14.97
CA LEU A 303 -8.28 21.68 13.87
C LEU A 303 -7.02 22.55 14.01
N ASP A 304 -6.65 22.94 15.23
CA ASP A 304 -5.40 23.65 15.47
C ASP A 304 -4.20 22.78 15.11
N GLN A 305 -4.18 21.52 15.54
CA GLN A 305 -3.12 20.59 15.17
C GLN A 305 -3.05 20.43 13.65
N LEU A 306 -4.18 20.17 12.99
CA LEU A 306 -4.22 19.84 11.56
C LEU A 306 -3.90 21.04 10.66
N LEU A 307 -4.34 22.26 11.00
CA LEU A 307 -4.36 23.41 10.09
C LEU A 307 -3.37 24.52 10.47
N ALA A 308 -2.83 24.57 11.70
CA ALA A 308 -1.96 25.67 12.12
C ALA A 308 -0.59 25.68 11.43
N ASP A 309 -0.10 24.51 10.99
CA ASP A 309 1.17 24.37 10.27
C ASP A 309 0.97 23.61 8.95
N PRO A 310 0.67 24.34 7.85
CA PRO A 310 0.52 23.74 6.53
C PRO A 310 1.78 23.02 6.03
N LYS A 311 2.98 23.47 6.42
CA LYS A 311 4.24 22.84 5.98
C LYS A 311 4.39 21.45 6.62
N ARG A 312 4.15 21.35 7.93
CA ARG A 312 4.14 20.06 8.65
C ARG A 312 3.11 19.10 8.04
N LEU A 313 1.89 19.59 7.80
CA LEU A 313 0.83 18.79 7.16
C LEU A 313 1.28 18.26 5.80
N HIS A 314 1.81 19.11 4.92
CA HIS A 314 2.29 18.68 3.60
C HIS A 314 3.43 17.67 3.70
N GLY A 315 4.37 17.85 4.63
CA GLY A 315 5.45 16.88 4.84
C GLY A 315 4.96 15.52 5.31
N GLU A 316 4.01 15.46 6.24
CA GLU A 316 3.37 14.20 6.68
C GLU A 316 2.60 13.52 5.53
N LEU A 317 1.90 14.30 4.71
CA LEU A 317 1.18 13.79 3.54
C LEU A 317 2.12 13.35 2.41
N ALA A 318 3.30 13.95 2.27
CA ALA A 318 4.33 13.50 1.34
C ALA A 318 4.93 12.14 1.77
N THR A 319 5.16 11.96 3.08
CA THR A 319 5.57 10.66 3.65
C THR A 319 4.48 9.60 3.44
N TYR A 320 3.22 9.98 3.66
CA TYR A 320 2.07 9.10 3.38
C TYR A 320 2.04 8.68 1.91
N ALA A 321 2.10 9.64 1.00
CA ALA A 321 2.07 9.41 -0.44
C ALA A 321 3.23 8.49 -0.90
N THR A 322 4.44 8.71 -0.36
CA THR A 322 5.61 7.86 -0.59
C THR A 322 5.31 6.40 -0.24
N ALA A 323 4.85 6.15 0.99
CA ALA A 323 4.57 4.81 1.47
C ALA A 323 3.44 4.16 0.68
N TYR A 324 2.41 4.93 0.33
CA TYR A 324 1.28 4.45 -0.48
C TYR A 324 1.72 4.00 -1.88
N ILE A 325 2.60 4.76 -2.55
CA ILE A 325 3.13 4.41 -3.87
C ILE A 325 3.93 3.11 -3.82
N ILE A 326 4.81 2.96 -2.81
CA ILE A 326 5.64 1.77 -2.63
C ILE A 326 4.77 0.55 -2.32
N ALA A 327 3.88 0.67 -1.34
CA ALA A 327 2.96 -0.41 -0.96
C ALA A 327 2.02 -0.80 -2.11
N GLY A 328 1.43 0.17 -2.80
CA GLY A 328 0.54 -0.07 -3.94
C GLY A 328 1.24 -0.78 -5.10
N ALA A 329 2.48 -0.40 -5.42
CA ALA A 329 3.29 -1.10 -6.42
C ALA A 329 3.66 -2.53 -5.98
N HIS A 330 4.00 -2.71 -4.70
CA HIS A 330 4.32 -4.02 -4.13
C HIS A 330 3.11 -4.97 -4.17
N LEU A 331 1.97 -4.54 -3.62
CA LEU A 331 0.74 -5.34 -3.58
C LEU A 331 0.28 -5.76 -4.97
N ALA A 332 0.42 -4.90 -5.97
CA ALA A 332 0.07 -5.22 -7.36
C ALA A 332 0.99 -6.27 -8.01
N LYS A 333 2.26 -6.34 -7.60
CA LYS A 333 3.24 -7.33 -8.11
C LYS A 333 3.28 -8.61 -7.30
N HIS A 334 2.84 -8.56 -6.05
CA HIS A 334 2.94 -9.67 -5.12
C HIS A 334 2.14 -10.88 -5.62
N GLU A 335 2.75 -12.07 -5.57
CA GLU A 335 2.19 -13.30 -6.15
C GLU A 335 0.78 -13.61 -5.64
N LYS A 336 0.58 -13.56 -4.32
CA LYS A 336 -0.72 -13.79 -3.67
C LYS A 336 -1.60 -12.54 -3.61
N LEU A 337 -1.10 -11.47 -2.99
CA LEU A 337 -1.88 -10.27 -2.69
C LEU A 337 -2.40 -9.53 -3.93
N ARG A 338 -1.79 -9.70 -5.11
CA ARG A 338 -2.32 -9.12 -6.37
C ARG A 338 -3.72 -9.65 -6.72
N GLN A 339 -4.08 -10.83 -6.22
CA GLN A 339 -5.38 -11.47 -6.45
C GLN A 339 -6.48 -10.87 -5.56
N GLU A 340 -6.12 -10.10 -4.54
CA GLU A 340 -7.11 -9.40 -3.73
C GLU A 340 -7.79 -8.27 -4.54
N PRO A 341 -9.08 -8.00 -4.28
CA PRO A 341 -9.81 -6.94 -4.94
C PRO A 341 -9.12 -5.59 -4.80
N VAL A 342 -9.29 -4.74 -5.82
CA VAL A 342 -8.66 -3.42 -5.89
C VAL A 342 -8.93 -2.60 -4.63
N TYR A 343 -10.19 -2.59 -4.16
CA TYR A 343 -10.57 -1.82 -2.98
C TYR A 343 -9.78 -2.25 -1.73
N TRP A 344 -9.52 -3.57 -1.59
CA TRP A 344 -8.81 -4.12 -0.44
C TRP A 344 -7.33 -3.78 -0.52
N ARG A 345 -6.70 -3.96 -1.70
CA ARG A 345 -5.29 -3.58 -1.92
C ARG A 345 -5.06 -2.10 -1.62
N ARG A 346 -5.97 -1.21 -2.02
CA ARG A 346 -5.85 0.23 -1.69
C ARG A 346 -6.01 0.50 -0.20
N LEU A 347 -7.00 -0.11 0.46
CA LEU A 347 -7.19 0.05 1.89
C LEU A 347 -5.97 -0.42 2.68
N ALA A 348 -5.37 -1.55 2.28
CA ALA A 348 -4.16 -2.08 2.86
C ALA A 348 -2.95 -1.15 2.64
N ALA A 349 -2.77 -0.63 1.41
CA ALA A 349 -1.75 0.37 1.12
C ALA A 349 -1.95 1.67 1.93
N ALA A 350 -3.20 2.11 2.10
CA ALA A 350 -3.56 3.29 2.89
C ALA A 350 -3.27 3.12 4.37
N ALA A 351 -3.60 1.96 4.94
CA ALA A 351 -3.36 1.65 6.34
C ALA A 351 -1.86 1.53 6.64
N HIS A 352 -1.12 0.90 5.72
CA HIS A 352 0.35 0.85 5.79
C HIS A 352 0.98 2.25 5.67
N ALA A 353 0.50 3.07 4.73
CA ALA A 353 0.98 4.44 4.59
C ALA A 353 0.73 5.27 5.85
N ALA A 354 -0.44 5.13 6.47
CA ALA A 354 -0.74 5.76 7.76
C ALA A 354 0.30 5.33 8.81
N LEU A 355 0.56 4.02 8.96
CA LEU A 355 1.54 3.51 9.92
C LEU A 355 2.95 4.04 9.66
N VAL A 356 3.39 4.08 8.40
CA VAL A 356 4.70 4.64 8.03
C VAL A 356 4.79 6.11 8.40
N THR A 357 3.76 6.91 8.12
CA THR A 357 3.72 8.32 8.51
C THR A 357 3.76 8.47 10.04
N ARG A 358 3.08 7.61 10.80
CA ARG A 358 3.16 7.60 12.27
C ARG A 358 4.58 7.39 12.79
N VAL A 359 5.37 6.57 12.09
CA VAL A 359 6.74 6.21 12.48
C VAL A 359 7.75 7.29 12.06
N LEU A 360 7.64 7.80 10.83
CA LEU A 360 8.62 8.71 10.25
C LEU A 360 8.27 10.19 10.44
N GLY A 361 7.00 10.52 10.66
CA GLY A 361 6.50 11.88 10.75
C GLY A 361 6.60 12.64 9.43
N SER A 362 6.81 13.96 9.53
CA SER A 362 7.12 14.81 8.37
C SER A 362 8.57 14.58 7.90
N THR A 363 8.74 14.29 6.61
CA THR A 363 10.06 14.21 5.97
C THR A 363 10.32 15.39 5.02
N ALA A 364 9.59 16.50 5.16
CA ALA A 364 9.86 17.69 4.36
C ALA A 364 11.13 18.39 4.84
N ASP A 365 12.01 18.74 3.90
CA ASP A 365 13.15 19.61 4.17
C ASP A 365 12.68 21.08 4.29
N ASP A 366 13.54 21.95 4.83
CA ASP A 366 13.23 23.37 5.07
C ASP A 366 12.76 24.13 3.80
N ASP A 367 13.19 23.66 2.63
CA ASP A 367 12.92 24.24 1.32
C ASP A 367 11.62 23.76 0.65
N GLY A 368 10.86 22.87 1.31
CA GLY A 368 9.59 22.33 0.77
C GLY A 368 9.76 21.26 -0.31
N GLU A 369 10.99 20.78 -0.53
CA GLU A 369 11.24 19.61 -1.35
C GLU A 369 10.85 18.31 -0.62
N HIS A 370 10.46 17.30 -1.41
CA HIS A 370 10.07 15.99 -0.91
C HIS A 370 10.98 14.91 -1.51
N PRO A 371 12.28 14.87 -1.16
CA PRO A 371 13.24 13.96 -1.78
C PRO A 371 12.86 12.49 -1.65
N LEU A 372 12.18 12.13 -0.55
CA LEU A 372 11.66 10.78 -0.32
C LEU A 372 10.53 10.42 -1.31
N PHE A 373 9.61 11.35 -1.57
CA PHE A 373 8.53 11.15 -2.55
C PHE A 373 9.08 11.00 -3.96
N ASP A 374 10.00 11.89 -4.36
CA ASP A 374 10.64 11.82 -5.68
C ASP A 374 11.42 10.52 -5.87
N TRP A 375 12.10 10.06 -4.82
CA TRP A 375 12.75 8.76 -4.81
C TRP A 375 11.73 7.61 -5.00
N ALA A 376 10.63 7.60 -4.26
CA ALA A 376 9.59 6.59 -4.42
C ALA A 376 8.98 6.58 -5.83
N MET A 377 8.76 7.77 -6.41
CA MET A 377 8.28 7.91 -7.79
C MET A 377 9.28 7.37 -8.81
N ARG A 378 10.58 7.60 -8.64
CA ARG A 378 11.62 7.00 -9.50
C ARG A 378 11.66 5.47 -9.39
N MET A 379 11.54 4.94 -8.17
CA MET A 379 11.70 3.51 -7.92
C MET A 379 10.44 2.68 -8.22
N SER A 380 9.27 3.22 -7.89
CA SER A 380 8.00 2.48 -7.91
C SER A 380 6.89 3.19 -8.69
N GLY A 381 7.05 4.47 -9.03
CA GLY A 381 6.01 5.31 -9.64
C GLY A 381 5.43 4.73 -10.93
N LYS A 382 6.27 4.25 -11.87
CA LYS A 382 5.78 3.63 -13.11
C LYS A 382 4.93 2.38 -12.85
N THR A 383 5.35 1.53 -11.89
CA THR A 383 4.58 0.34 -11.51
C THR A 383 3.26 0.72 -10.87
N PHE A 384 3.29 1.66 -9.93
CA PHE A 384 2.12 2.19 -9.25
C PHE A 384 1.11 2.80 -10.23
N TYR A 385 1.56 3.66 -11.15
CA TYR A 385 0.70 4.28 -12.16
C TYR A 385 0.02 3.22 -13.05
N LEU A 386 0.78 2.27 -13.57
CA LEU A 386 0.25 1.22 -14.44
C LEU A 386 -0.70 0.28 -13.68
N SER A 387 -0.46 0.01 -12.39
CA SER A 387 -1.37 -0.82 -11.60
C SER A 387 -2.70 -0.14 -11.33
N VAL A 388 -2.68 1.13 -10.92
CA VAL A 388 -3.90 1.92 -10.69
C VAL A 388 -4.78 1.97 -11.95
N LEU A 389 -4.18 2.22 -13.12
CA LEU A 389 -4.95 2.32 -14.37
C LEU A 389 -5.39 0.97 -14.92
N ASN A 390 -4.62 -0.10 -14.68
CA ASN A 390 -5.07 -1.46 -14.94
C ASN A 390 -6.33 -1.82 -14.12
N ASP A 391 -6.41 -1.28 -12.91
CA ASP A 391 -7.51 -1.47 -11.96
C ASP A 391 -8.76 -0.62 -12.29
N ALA A 392 -8.67 0.31 -13.25
CA ALA A 392 -9.78 1.18 -13.67
C ALA A 392 -11.01 0.40 -14.19
N HIS A 393 -10.85 -0.86 -14.60
CA HIS A 393 -12.00 -1.70 -14.94
C HIS A 393 -12.96 -1.87 -13.75
N ALA A 394 -12.41 -2.09 -12.55
CA ALA A 394 -13.16 -2.22 -11.30
C ALA A 394 -13.44 -0.85 -10.65
N GLU A 395 -12.43 0.03 -10.60
CA GLU A 395 -12.50 1.30 -9.88
C GLU A 395 -12.05 2.50 -10.75
N PRO A 396 -12.84 2.89 -11.77
CA PRO A 396 -12.43 3.88 -12.78
C PRO A 396 -12.32 5.31 -12.24
N ARG A 397 -12.88 5.61 -11.06
CA ARG A 397 -12.84 6.97 -10.52
C ARG A 397 -11.49 7.29 -9.89
N TRP A 398 -10.71 6.28 -9.54
CA TRP A 398 -9.45 6.45 -8.87
C TRP A 398 -8.34 6.86 -9.85
N ARG A 399 -7.53 7.86 -9.49
CA ARG A 399 -6.42 8.36 -10.32
C ARG A 399 -5.10 8.25 -9.56
N PRO A 400 -4.02 7.79 -10.20
CA PRO A 400 -2.72 7.75 -9.54
C PRO A 400 -2.18 9.16 -9.24
N ASP A 401 -2.58 10.16 -10.04
CA ASP A 401 -2.17 11.57 -9.90
C ASP A 401 -2.63 12.23 -8.59
N TRP A 402 -3.57 11.61 -7.87
CA TRP A 402 -4.11 12.15 -6.61
C TRP A 402 -3.31 11.72 -5.38
N ILE A 403 -2.28 10.88 -5.53
CA ILE A 403 -1.36 10.53 -4.44
C ILE A 403 -0.18 11.52 -4.44
N THR A 404 -0.47 12.74 -4.03
CA THR A 404 0.52 13.79 -3.73
C THR A 404 0.10 14.52 -2.47
N ALA A 405 1.02 15.22 -1.81
CA ALA A 405 0.70 15.97 -0.60
C ALA A 405 -0.47 16.95 -0.82
N ASN A 406 -0.47 17.69 -1.94
CA ASN A 406 -1.49 18.70 -2.21
C ASN A 406 -2.88 18.08 -2.46
N PHE A 407 -2.96 16.98 -3.22
CA PHE A 407 -4.25 16.31 -3.45
C PHE A 407 -4.79 15.65 -2.17
N LEU A 408 -3.92 15.05 -1.36
CA LEU A 408 -4.32 14.48 -0.07
C LEU A 408 -4.75 15.58 0.91
N ALA A 409 -4.11 16.75 0.89
CA ALA A 409 -4.50 17.88 1.70
C ALA A 409 -5.88 18.42 1.27
N ALA A 410 -6.12 18.50 -0.04
CA ALA A 410 -7.43 18.86 -0.60
C ALA A 410 -8.52 17.83 -0.21
N ASP A 411 -8.23 16.52 -0.21
CA ASP A 411 -9.15 15.47 0.26
C ASP A 411 -9.50 15.66 1.74
N ILE A 412 -8.48 15.88 2.59
CA ILE A 412 -8.68 16.20 4.01
C ILE A 412 -9.57 17.44 4.15
N TYR A 413 -9.27 18.52 3.44
CA TYR A 413 -10.08 19.74 3.47
C TYR A 413 -11.53 19.50 3.05
N GLY A 414 -11.75 18.73 1.99
CA GLY A 414 -13.08 18.30 1.55
C GLY A 414 -13.85 17.59 2.65
N ARG A 415 -13.18 16.70 3.38
CA ARG A 415 -13.73 16.01 4.55
C ARG A 415 -14.06 16.95 5.71
N LEU A 416 -13.20 17.92 6.04
CA LEU A 416 -13.49 18.93 7.07
C LEU A 416 -14.71 19.79 6.69
N ARG A 417 -14.81 20.17 5.41
CA ARG A 417 -15.99 20.88 4.87
C ARG A 417 -17.25 20.04 4.98
N TYR A 418 -17.16 18.74 4.74
CA TYR A 418 -18.28 17.81 4.91
C TYR A 418 -18.75 17.72 6.37
N VAL A 419 -17.84 17.79 7.35
CA VAL A 419 -18.21 17.90 8.78
C VAL A 419 -19.09 19.13 9.03
N LEU A 420 -18.70 20.31 8.53
CA LEU A 420 -19.50 21.52 8.65
C LEU A 420 -20.86 21.38 7.97
N GLN A 421 -20.91 20.77 6.79
CA GLN A 421 -22.15 20.52 6.06
C GLN A 421 -23.11 19.62 6.86
N ARG A 422 -22.61 18.55 7.50
CA ARG A 422 -23.39 17.63 8.34
C ARG A 422 -23.99 18.32 9.57
N LEU A 423 -23.23 19.21 10.19
CA LEU A 423 -23.67 19.94 11.37
C LEU A 423 -24.59 21.12 11.03
N GLY A 424 -24.45 21.70 9.84
CA GLY A 424 -25.24 22.86 9.40
C GLY A 424 -25.16 24.02 10.41
N ASP A 425 -26.32 24.52 10.83
CA ASP A 425 -26.40 25.66 11.76
C ASP A 425 -25.83 25.34 13.15
N THR A 426 -25.76 24.06 13.55
CA THR A 426 -25.22 23.66 14.86
C THR A 426 -23.70 23.55 14.88
N SER A 427 -23.00 23.78 13.75
CA SER A 427 -21.54 23.67 13.74
C SER A 427 -20.90 24.77 14.61
N PRO A 428 -19.90 24.46 15.46
CA PRO A 428 -19.20 25.44 16.27
C PRO A 428 -18.64 26.60 15.41
N PRO A 429 -18.85 27.87 15.79
CA PRO A 429 -18.35 29.02 15.03
C PRO A 429 -16.83 29.03 14.87
N SER A 430 -16.09 28.53 15.87
CA SER A 430 -14.63 28.37 15.83
C SER A 430 -14.20 27.43 14.69
N TRP A 431 -14.88 26.28 14.56
CA TRP A 431 -14.59 25.30 13.52
C TRP A 431 -14.83 25.86 12.12
N ARG A 432 -15.96 26.55 11.90
CA ARG A 432 -16.24 27.22 10.61
C ARG A 432 -15.11 28.16 10.23
N LYS A 433 -14.73 29.04 11.16
CA LYS A 433 -13.67 30.03 10.94
C LYS A 433 -12.35 29.36 10.58
N LYS A 434 -11.87 28.39 11.37
CA LYS A 434 -10.61 27.69 11.13
C LYS A 434 -10.57 26.98 9.77
N ILE A 435 -11.67 26.31 9.41
CA ILE A 435 -11.76 25.61 8.12
C ILE A 435 -11.85 26.62 6.96
N ASP A 436 -12.61 27.70 7.08
CA ASP A 436 -12.69 28.71 6.03
C ASP A 436 -11.34 29.44 5.84
N ASP A 437 -10.63 29.76 6.93
CA ASP A 437 -9.31 30.39 6.92
C ASP A 437 -8.24 29.50 6.26
N ALA A 438 -8.37 28.18 6.34
CA ALA A 438 -7.42 27.22 5.76
C ALA A 438 -7.61 26.95 4.26
N LYS A 439 -8.70 27.46 3.65
CA LYS A 439 -9.08 27.13 2.27
C LYS A 439 -7.96 27.34 1.26
N ASP A 440 -7.32 28.51 1.28
CA ASP A 440 -6.35 28.89 0.25
C ASP A 440 -5.01 28.16 0.46
N ALA A 441 -4.61 27.92 1.71
CA ALA A 441 -3.38 27.22 2.03
C ALA A 441 -3.42 25.73 1.63
N VAL A 442 -4.60 25.09 1.74
CA VAL A 442 -4.75 23.66 1.47
C VAL A 442 -5.08 23.37 0.00
N ASN A 443 -5.66 24.33 -0.71
CA ASN A 443 -5.97 24.19 -2.15
C ASN A 443 -4.88 24.77 -3.06
N GLN A 444 -3.68 25.02 -2.54
CA GLN A 444 -2.56 25.50 -3.33
C GLN A 444 -2.10 24.41 -4.32
N ASP A 445 -1.81 24.80 -5.58
CA ASP A 445 -1.27 23.94 -6.62
C ASP A 445 -2.12 22.69 -6.96
N VAL A 446 -3.43 22.76 -6.70
CA VAL A 446 -4.44 21.79 -7.15
C VAL A 446 -5.58 22.49 -7.88
N PRO A 447 -6.36 21.76 -8.70
CA PRO A 447 -7.55 22.33 -9.34
C PRO A 447 -8.57 22.85 -8.28
N PRO A 448 -9.28 23.97 -8.52
CA PRO A 448 -10.24 24.56 -7.58
C PRO A 448 -11.27 23.62 -6.94
N TYR A 449 -11.68 22.54 -7.63
CA TYR A 449 -12.62 21.55 -7.12
C TYR A 449 -11.97 20.24 -6.61
N ALA A 450 -10.65 20.21 -6.41
CA ALA A 450 -9.95 19.01 -5.93
C ALA A 450 -10.50 18.49 -4.60
N HIS A 451 -10.93 19.38 -3.70
CA HIS A 451 -11.58 19.02 -2.43
C HIS A 451 -12.95 18.33 -2.59
N ALA A 452 -13.54 18.35 -3.79
CA ALA A 452 -14.78 17.66 -4.12
C ALA A 452 -14.54 16.37 -4.92
N PHE A 453 -13.28 16.03 -5.21
CA PHE A 453 -12.94 14.76 -5.83
C PHE A 453 -13.27 13.62 -4.86
N PRO A 454 -13.54 12.40 -5.36
CA PRO A 454 -13.62 11.25 -4.47
C PRO A 454 -12.34 11.11 -3.67
N SER A 455 -12.48 10.75 -2.40
CA SER A 455 -11.32 10.34 -1.62
C SER A 455 -10.59 9.20 -2.32
N PHE A 456 -9.29 9.07 -2.08
CA PHE A 456 -8.46 8.05 -2.73
C PHE A 456 -8.89 6.60 -2.45
N LEU A 457 -9.75 6.40 -1.45
CA LEU A 457 -10.39 5.11 -1.15
C LEU A 457 -11.80 4.94 -1.75
N GLN A 458 -12.31 5.93 -2.50
CA GLN A 458 -13.64 5.93 -3.14
C GLN A 458 -13.57 5.76 -4.67
N GLY A 459 -12.84 4.77 -5.17
CA GLY A 459 -12.68 4.55 -6.62
C GLY A 459 -13.82 3.82 -7.34
N GLY A 460 -14.76 3.24 -6.59
CA GLY A 460 -15.87 2.46 -7.15
C GLY A 460 -16.75 3.27 -8.11
N ARG A 461 -17.34 2.61 -9.11
CA ARG A 461 -18.19 3.25 -10.12
C ARG A 461 -19.34 4.05 -9.49
N ARG A 462 -19.55 5.28 -9.98
CA ARG A 462 -20.71 6.09 -9.60
C ARG A 462 -21.91 5.64 -10.41
N LYS A 463 -23.11 5.84 -9.85
CA LYS A 463 -24.33 5.84 -10.66
C LYS A 463 -24.24 6.95 -11.72
N PRO A 464 -24.76 6.74 -12.93
CA PRO A 464 -24.82 7.78 -13.96
C PRO A 464 -25.42 9.07 -13.39
N THR A 465 -24.78 10.19 -13.69
CA THR A 465 -25.32 11.50 -13.30
C THR A 465 -26.37 11.96 -14.29
N GLU A 466 -27.39 12.62 -13.75
CA GLU A 466 -28.38 13.31 -14.56
C GLU A 466 -27.76 14.58 -15.18
N MET A 467 -28.30 14.99 -16.33
CA MET A 467 -27.89 16.25 -16.94
C MET A 467 -28.35 17.41 -16.05
N PRO A 468 -27.47 18.35 -15.67
CA PRO A 468 -27.87 19.55 -14.93
C PRO A 468 -28.92 20.38 -15.70
N SER A 469 -29.70 21.17 -14.97
CA SER A 469 -30.68 22.06 -15.60
C SER A 469 -29.96 23.10 -16.49
N PRO A 470 -30.45 23.39 -17.70
CA PRO A 470 -29.87 24.43 -18.56
C PRO A 470 -29.81 25.83 -17.92
N ASP A 471 -30.65 26.08 -16.91
CA ASP A 471 -30.69 27.35 -16.17
C ASP A 471 -29.62 27.45 -15.07
N GLU A 472 -28.87 26.36 -14.82
CA GLU A 472 -27.76 26.34 -13.88
C GLU A 472 -26.43 26.58 -14.61
N PRO A 473 -25.42 27.22 -13.99
CA PRO A 473 -24.14 27.51 -14.64
C PRO A 473 -23.45 26.30 -15.27
N ILE A 474 -23.56 25.10 -14.66
CA ILE A 474 -22.99 23.87 -15.21
C ILE A 474 -23.82 23.37 -16.42
N GLY A 475 -25.14 23.55 -16.40
CA GLY A 475 -26.00 23.22 -17.54
C GLY A 475 -25.73 24.10 -18.75
N GLU A 476 -25.49 25.39 -18.55
CA GLU A 476 -25.07 26.31 -19.61
C GLU A 476 -23.77 25.83 -20.29
N MET A 477 -22.79 25.33 -19.51
CA MET A 477 -21.57 24.74 -20.07
C MET A 477 -21.86 23.53 -20.96
N PHE A 478 -22.82 22.67 -20.59
CA PHE A 478 -23.20 21.52 -21.42
C PHE A 478 -23.88 21.94 -22.71
N VAL A 479 -24.73 22.98 -22.67
CA VAL A 479 -25.34 23.58 -23.86
C VAL A 479 -24.26 24.16 -24.77
N GLU A 480 -23.27 24.86 -24.20
CA GLU A 480 -22.15 25.40 -24.95
C GLU A 480 -21.34 24.28 -25.63
N LEU A 481 -20.95 23.23 -24.91
CA LEU A 481 -20.23 22.08 -25.48
C LEU A 481 -21.03 21.41 -26.60
N ALA A 482 -22.35 21.28 -26.46
CA ALA A 482 -23.21 20.72 -27.49
C ALA A 482 -23.27 21.59 -28.75
N SER A 483 -23.28 22.92 -28.59
CA SER A 483 -23.29 23.87 -29.71
C SER A 483 -21.92 24.05 -30.38
N LYS A 484 -20.84 23.93 -29.60
CA LYS A 484 -19.44 24.15 -30.00
C LYS A 484 -18.55 23.08 -29.35
N PRO A 485 -18.49 21.87 -29.93
CA PRO A 485 -17.71 20.75 -29.38
C PRO A 485 -16.21 20.92 -29.72
N THR A 486 -15.56 21.90 -29.10
CA THR A 486 -14.11 22.14 -29.22
C THR A 486 -13.34 21.50 -28.06
N VAL A 487 -12.03 21.34 -28.23
CA VAL A 487 -11.12 20.83 -27.17
C VAL A 487 -11.17 21.71 -25.93
N ASP A 488 -11.14 23.04 -26.10
CA ASP A 488 -11.16 23.98 -24.98
C ASP A 488 -12.45 23.86 -24.17
N ASN A 489 -13.61 23.87 -24.84
CA ASN A 489 -14.92 23.71 -24.19
C ASN A 489 -15.03 22.35 -23.50
N PHE A 490 -14.45 21.30 -24.07
CA PHE A 490 -14.45 19.98 -23.46
C PHE A 490 -13.58 19.93 -22.20
N LEU A 491 -12.39 20.54 -22.23
CA LEU A 491 -11.46 20.54 -21.09
C LEU A 491 -11.98 21.31 -19.87
N MET A 492 -12.93 22.24 -20.05
CA MET A 492 -13.62 22.89 -18.92
C MET A 492 -14.32 21.89 -18.00
N PHE A 493 -14.66 20.69 -18.49
CA PHE A 493 -15.31 19.64 -17.70
C PHE A 493 -14.35 18.77 -16.90
N TYR A 494 -13.03 18.95 -17.00
CA TYR A 494 -12.07 18.07 -16.33
C TYR A 494 -12.34 17.94 -14.82
N GLN A 495 -12.52 19.07 -14.13
CA GLN A 495 -12.75 19.07 -12.68
C GLN A 495 -14.15 18.55 -12.32
N PHE A 496 -15.16 18.87 -13.12
CA PHE A 496 -16.53 18.42 -12.90
C PHE A 496 -16.70 16.92 -13.13
N ALA A 497 -16.04 16.37 -14.16
CA ALA A 497 -16.04 14.95 -14.44
C ALA A 497 -15.43 14.16 -13.27
N ASN A 498 -14.32 14.65 -12.71
CA ASN A 498 -13.67 14.01 -11.56
C ASN A 498 -14.49 14.12 -10.26
N ALA A 499 -15.02 15.29 -9.94
CA ALA A 499 -15.81 15.52 -8.72
C ALA A 499 -17.21 14.87 -8.79
N PHE A 500 -17.91 15.09 -9.89
CA PHE A 500 -19.34 14.82 -10.00
C PHE A 500 -19.67 13.69 -10.98
N GLY A 501 -18.77 13.31 -11.87
CA GLY A 501 -19.04 12.39 -12.97
C GLY A 501 -19.51 13.15 -14.23
N PHE A 502 -19.72 12.41 -15.32
CA PHE A 502 -20.08 13.01 -16.61
C PHE A 502 -21.38 12.39 -17.16
N PRO A 503 -22.44 13.18 -17.42
CA PRO A 503 -23.73 12.66 -17.85
C PRO A 503 -23.64 11.90 -19.19
N PRO A 504 -24.16 10.66 -19.29
CA PRO A 504 -24.18 9.92 -20.56
C PRO A 504 -24.92 10.65 -21.68
N ALA A 505 -25.88 11.51 -21.36
CA ALA A 505 -26.61 12.29 -22.35
C ALA A 505 -25.73 13.30 -23.12
N ALA A 506 -24.59 13.72 -22.56
CA ALA A 506 -23.63 14.62 -23.22
C ALA A 506 -22.62 13.89 -24.13
N ARG A 507 -22.76 12.55 -24.27
CA ARG A 507 -21.84 11.69 -25.02
C ARG A 507 -21.52 12.17 -26.43
N ASN A 508 -22.53 12.53 -27.22
CA ASN A 508 -22.33 12.88 -28.62
C ASN A 508 -21.43 14.12 -28.76
N SER A 509 -21.56 15.09 -27.85
CA SER A 509 -20.74 16.29 -27.85
C SER A 509 -19.26 15.97 -27.57
N VAL A 510 -18.98 15.01 -26.67
CA VAL A 510 -17.62 14.54 -26.40
C VAL A 510 -17.04 13.80 -27.60
N LEU A 511 -17.82 12.90 -28.22
CA LEU A 511 -17.40 12.21 -29.45
C LEU A 511 -17.04 13.19 -30.56
N THR A 512 -17.87 14.21 -30.78
CA THR A 512 -17.58 15.25 -31.76
C THR A 512 -16.31 16.03 -31.39
N ALA A 513 -16.11 16.39 -30.12
CA ALA A 513 -14.89 17.07 -29.69
C ALA A 513 -13.62 16.25 -29.94
N ILE A 514 -13.65 14.93 -29.68
CA ILE A 514 -12.53 14.02 -29.98
C ILE A 514 -12.31 13.86 -31.50
N GLN A 515 -13.37 13.84 -32.29
CA GLN A 515 -13.27 13.79 -33.76
C GLN A 515 -12.69 15.08 -34.34
N THR A 516 -13.10 16.25 -33.83
CA THR A 516 -12.52 17.55 -34.19
C THR A 516 -11.04 17.58 -33.83
N LEU A 517 -10.68 17.13 -32.62
CA LEU A 517 -9.30 17.04 -32.16
C LEU A 517 -8.44 16.17 -33.09
N ARG A 518 -8.98 15.05 -33.59
CA ARG A 518 -8.28 14.19 -34.55
C ARG A 518 -7.89 14.94 -35.83
N ALA A 519 -8.81 15.76 -36.36
CA ALA A 519 -8.55 16.55 -37.57
C ALA A 519 -7.53 17.68 -37.34
N GLU A 520 -7.45 18.19 -36.12
CA GLU A 520 -6.64 19.36 -35.74
C GLU A 520 -5.40 19.01 -34.91
N ILE A 521 -5.05 17.72 -34.81
CA ILE A 521 -4.04 17.23 -33.86
C ILE A 521 -2.64 17.83 -34.10
N ALA A 522 -2.32 18.14 -35.36
CA ALA A 522 -1.03 18.71 -35.74
C ALA A 522 -0.89 20.19 -35.36
N THR A 523 -2.01 20.89 -35.18
CA THR A 523 -2.05 22.34 -34.89
C THR A 523 -2.46 22.65 -33.46
N THR A 524 -3.05 21.69 -32.75
CA THR A 524 -3.49 21.85 -31.36
C THR A 524 -2.31 21.74 -30.39
N ASN A 525 -2.32 22.55 -29.32
CA ASN A 525 -1.30 22.47 -28.27
C ASN A 525 -1.22 21.04 -27.69
N PRO A 526 -0.04 20.39 -27.67
CA PRO A 526 0.10 19.00 -27.20
C PRO A 526 -0.41 18.73 -25.78
N ILE A 527 -0.35 19.73 -24.89
CA ILE A 527 -0.86 19.62 -23.51
C ILE A 527 -2.39 19.53 -23.54
N LEU A 528 -3.05 20.34 -24.37
CA LEU A 528 -4.51 20.30 -24.54
C LEU A 528 -4.96 18.98 -25.18
N VAL A 529 -4.24 18.51 -26.21
CA VAL A 529 -4.49 17.19 -26.81
C VAL A 529 -4.41 16.09 -25.75
N GLN A 530 -3.39 16.13 -24.89
CA GLN A 530 -3.22 15.14 -23.84
C GLN A 530 -4.35 15.19 -22.82
N GLY A 531 -4.68 16.38 -22.30
CA GLY A 531 -5.76 16.53 -21.34
C GLY A 531 -7.09 16.05 -21.90
N ALA A 532 -7.39 16.32 -23.17
CA ALA A 532 -8.64 15.91 -23.80
C ALA A 532 -8.72 14.39 -23.98
N LEU A 533 -7.62 13.74 -24.38
CA LEU A 533 -7.58 12.28 -24.50
C LEU A 533 -7.68 11.59 -23.14
N GLN A 534 -7.02 12.10 -22.10
CA GLN A 534 -7.14 11.59 -20.73
C GLN A 534 -8.56 11.76 -20.19
N LEU A 535 -9.17 12.94 -20.37
CA LEU A 535 -10.55 13.19 -19.96
C LEU A 535 -11.55 12.30 -20.71
N GLY A 536 -11.36 12.14 -22.03
CA GLY A 536 -12.18 11.25 -22.85
C GLY A 536 -12.09 9.78 -22.41
N ALA A 537 -10.88 9.30 -22.12
CA ALA A 537 -10.66 7.95 -21.62
C ALA A 537 -11.31 7.73 -20.24
N TYR A 538 -11.15 8.71 -19.34
CA TYR A 538 -11.77 8.69 -18.02
C TYR A 538 -13.31 8.62 -18.10
N ILE A 539 -13.92 9.48 -18.93
CA ILE A 539 -15.37 9.50 -19.13
C ILE A 539 -15.84 8.18 -19.75
N ALA A 540 -15.13 7.66 -20.75
CA ALA A 540 -15.46 6.39 -21.38
C ALA A 540 -15.39 5.22 -20.39
N ALA A 541 -14.32 5.18 -19.56
CA ALA A 541 -14.15 4.19 -18.52
C ALA A 541 -15.29 4.26 -17.50
N GLY A 542 -15.63 5.46 -17.00
CA GLY A 542 -16.69 5.68 -16.03
C GLY A 542 -18.07 5.27 -16.54
N ASN A 543 -18.42 5.68 -17.77
CA ASN A 543 -19.72 5.47 -18.38
C ASN A 543 -19.88 4.12 -19.12
N ARG A 544 -18.83 3.29 -19.18
CA ARG A 544 -18.79 2.06 -19.99
C ARG A 544 -19.05 2.31 -21.48
N ASP A 545 -18.49 3.39 -22.02
CA ASP A 545 -18.71 3.81 -23.40
C ASP A 545 -17.60 3.31 -24.33
N ILE A 546 -17.83 2.15 -24.95
CA ILE A 546 -16.85 1.48 -25.81
C ILE A 546 -16.52 2.30 -27.05
N GLU A 547 -17.50 2.97 -27.67
CA GLU A 547 -17.27 3.76 -28.89
C GLU A 547 -16.42 5.00 -28.58
N LEU A 548 -16.68 5.69 -27.47
CA LEU A 548 -15.83 6.81 -27.05
C LEU A 548 -14.42 6.33 -26.73
N ALA A 549 -14.27 5.20 -26.04
CA ALA A 549 -12.97 4.60 -25.76
C ALA A 549 -12.20 4.22 -27.04
N ASP A 550 -12.89 3.68 -28.06
CA ASP A 550 -12.30 3.37 -29.36
C ASP A 550 -11.84 4.65 -30.09
N ALA A 551 -12.68 5.68 -30.12
CA ALA A 551 -12.33 6.97 -30.72
C ALA A 551 -11.09 7.58 -30.05
N VAL A 552 -11.05 7.63 -28.72
CA VAL A 552 -9.91 8.15 -27.95
C VAL A 552 -8.65 7.31 -28.19
N ALA A 553 -8.75 5.98 -28.17
CA ALA A 553 -7.62 5.09 -28.41
C ALA A 553 -7.03 5.26 -29.83
N THR A 554 -7.88 5.42 -30.85
CA THR A 554 -7.43 5.69 -32.23
C THR A 554 -6.66 7.00 -32.31
N VAL A 555 -7.21 8.11 -31.80
CA VAL A 555 -6.54 9.42 -31.83
C VAL A 555 -5.23 9.39 -31.06
N THR A 556 -5.18 8.67 -29.94
CA THR A 556 -3.97 8.48 -29.14
C THR A 556 -2.85 7.78 -29.92
N LEU A 557 -3.17 6.69 -30.64
CA LEU A 557 -2.21 5.97 -31.46
C LEU A 557 -1.73 6.79 -32.67
N GLU A 558 -2.63 7.54 -33.32
CA GLU A 558 -2.26 8.43 -34.42
C GLU A 558 -1.31 9.55 -33.98
N ARG A 559 -1.54 10.11 -32.79
CA ARG A 559 -0.67 11.10 -32.17
C ARG A 559 0.76 10.59 -31.95
N LEU A 560 0.88 9.33 -31.54
CA LEU A 560 2.19 8.70 -31.28
C LEU A 560 3.05 8.70 -32.55
N VAL A 561 2.43 8.50 -33.72
CA VAL A 561 3.11 8.56 -35.02
C VAL A 561 3.47 9.99 -35.41
N SER A 562 2.59 10.96 -35.15
CA SER A 562 2.73 12.32 -35.69
C SER A 562 3.77 13.20 -34.98
N THR A 563 4.11 12.89 -33.73
CA THR A 563 4.86 13.83 -32.87
C THR A 563 6.31 13.44 -32.58
N LEU A 564 6.72 12.19 -32.81
CA LEU A 564 8.09 11.68 -32.67
C LEU A 564 8.80 11.99 -31.32
N GLU A 565 8.07 12.49 -30.31
CA GLU A 565 8.63 12.83 -29.00
C GLU A 565 8.81 11.58 -28.13
N ASN A 566 9.98 11.47 -27.49
CA ASN A 566 10.39 10.26 -26.79
C ASN A 566 9.62 9.97 -25.48
N GLU A 567 9.02 10.99 -24.85
CA GLU A 567 8.42 10.89 -23.51
C GLU A 567 6.96 10.41 -23.50
N ARG A 568 6.42 9.97 -24.65
CA ARG A 568 4.96 9.77 -24.81
C ARG A 568 4.47 8.33 -24.69
N LEU A 569 5.35 7.34 -24.56
CA LEU A 569 4.93 5.93 -24.51
C LEU A 569 4.17 5.56 -23.24
N THR A 570 4.68 5.95 -22.07
CA THR A 570 4.00 5.72 -20.80
C THR A 570 2.60 6.35 -20.82
N LEU A 571 2.49 7.61 -21.27
CA LEU A 571 1.20 8.30 -21.39
C LEU A 571 0.25 7.61 -22.38
N THR A 572 0.75 7.16 -23.53
CA THR A 572 -0.08 6.40 -24.48
C THR A 572 -0.60 5.11 -23.84
N ALA A 573 0.26 4.35 -23.17
CA ALA A 573 -0.15 3.14 -22.47
C ALA A 573 -1.20 3.42 -21.38
N THR A 574 -1.05 4.51 -20.61
CA THR A 574 -2.02 4.91 -19.58
C THR A 574 -3.42 5.18 -20.15
N ILE A 575 -3.51 5.92 -21.25
CA ILE A 575 -4.78 6.19 -21.93
C ILE A 575 -5.40 4.90 -22.48
N LEU A 576 -4.59 4.01 -23.06
CA LEU A 576 -5.09 2.74 -23.61
C LEU A 576 -5.62 1.80 -22.52
N LEU A 577 -5.00 1.79 -21.33
CA LEU A 577 -5.47 1.06 -20.15
C LEU A 577 -6.83 1.57 -19.69
N GLU A 578 -6.99 2.88 -19.55
CA GLU A 578 -8.27 3.50 -19.20
C GLU A 578 -9.35 3.22 -20.25
N CYS A 579 -9.03 3.36 -21.54
CA CYS A 579 -9.97 3.03 -22.62
C CYS A 579 -10.39 1.55 -22.60
N ALA A 580 -9.56 0.63 -22.11
CA ALA A 580 -9.96 -0.78 -21.99
C ALA A 580 -10.99 -1.00 -20.87
N ALA A 581 -10.99 -0.15 -19.84
CA ALA A 581 -11.94 -0.20 -18.74
C ALA A 581 -13.40 0.16 -19.15
N ALA A 582 -13.61 0.70 -20.35
CA ALA A 582 -14.94 0.97 -20.88
C ALA A 582 -15.74 -0.31 -21.19
N SER A 583 -15.09 -1.43 -21.52
CA SER A 583 -15.78 -2.71 -21.74
C SER A 583 -16.21 -3.33 -20.41
N GLU A 584 -17.48 -3.75 -20.30
CA GLU A 584 -17.98 -4.53 -19.16
C GLU A 584 -17.41 -5.95 -19.13
N ASN A 585 -17.24 -6.57 -20.30
CA ASN A 585 -16.62 -7.89 -20.39
C ASN A 585 -15.10 -7.77 -20.20
N ARG A 586 -14.58 -8.36 -19.12
CA ARG A 586 -13.16 -8.33 -18.77
C ARG A 586 -12.28 -9.00 -19.81
N ALA A 587 -12.68 -10.15 -20.35
CA ALA A 587 -11.90 -10.86 -21.35
C ALA A 587 -11.77 -10.05 -22.64
N ASP A 588 -12.87 -9.44 -23.10
CA ASP A 588 -12.88 -8.57 -24.28
C ASP A 588 -12.04 -7.30 -24.06
N ALA A 589 -12.10 -6.73 -22.84
CA ALA A 589 -11.27 -5.60 -22.44
C ALA A 589 -9.78 -5.93 -22.55
N LEU A 590 -9.35 -7.07 -22.00
CA LEU A 590 -7.95 -7.50 -22.02
C LEU A 590 -7.45 -7.84 -23.42
N ALA A 591 -8.26 -8.53 -24.24
CA ALA A 591 -7.91 -8.81 -25.63
C ALA A 591 -7.77 -7.52 -26.45
N THR A 592 -8.67 -6.57 -26.25
CA THR A 592 -8.63 -5.25 -26.93
C THR A 592 -7.41 -4.44 -26.49
N LEU A 593 -7.11 -4.43 -25.19
CA LEU A 593 -5.92 -3.78 -24.64
C LEU A 593 -4.64 -4.37 -25.22
N ALA A 594 -4.49 -5.69 -25.24
CA ALA A 594 -3.31 -6.37 -25.76
C ALA A 594 -3.04 -5.99 -27.23
N ARG A 595 -4.09 -5.96 -28.07
CA ARG A 595 -4.00 -5.51 -29.47
C ARG A 595 -3.59 -4.04 -29.58
N ARG A 596 -4.15 -3.16 -28.75
CA ARG A 596 -3.81 -1.72 -28.74
C ARG A 596 -2.36 -1.50 -28.30
N LEU A 597 -1.87 -2.25 -27.32
CA LEU A 597 -0.48 -2.22 -26.86
C LEU A 597 0.49 -2.79 -27.90
N GLU A 598 0.09 -3.81 -28.67
CA GLU A 598 0.85 -4.28 -29.83
C GLU A 598 0.96 -3.19 -30.91
N ASN A 599 -0.14 -2.51 -31.23
CA ASN A 599 -0.13 -1.39 -32.17
C ASN A 599 0.74 -0.23 -31.68
N MET A 600 0.68 0.09 -30.38
CA MET A 600 1.57 1.07 -29.75
C MET A 600 3.04 0.68 -29.97
N ALA A 601 3.42 -0.57 -29.67
CA ALA A 601 4.78 -1.07 -29.88
C ALA A 601 5.21 -1.08 -31.35
N PHE A 602 4.27 -1.27 -32.29
CA PHE A 602 4.57 -1.22 -33.72
C PHE A 602 4.77 0.22 -34.22
N MET A 603 4.00 1.17 -33.69
CA MET A 603 3.99 2.57 -34.13
C MET A 603 5.04 3.45 -33.45
N ALA A 604 5.55 3.04 -32.28
CA ALA A 604 6.44 3.87 -31.49
C ALA A 604 7.81 4.08 -32.16
N PRO A 605 8.44 5.25 -31.97
CA PRO A 605 9.82 5.48 -32.42
C PRO A 605 10.79 4.49 -31.79
N ALA A 606 11.74 3.96 -32.56
CA ALA A 606 12.69 2.95 -32.09
C ALA A 606 13.41 3.35 -30.78
N ALA A 607 13.79 4.62 -30.64
CA ALA A 607 14.46 5.16 -29.46
C ALA A 607 13.65 4.99 -28.15
N THR A 608 12.33 4.87 -28.24
CA THR A 608 11.43 4.74 -27.08
C THR A 608 11.09 3.29 -26.72
N LEU A 609 11.36 2.34 -27.61
CA LEU A 609 10.88 0.96 -27.44
C LEU A 609 11.50 0.22 -26.25
N ALA A 610 12.65 0.67 -25.73
CA ALA A 610 13.17 0.16 -24.46
C ALA A 610 12.20 0.44 -23.29
N ASP A 611 11.65 1.66 -23.22
CA ASP A 611 10.61 2.03 -22.27
C ASP A 611 9.32 1.24 -22.53
N GLY A 612 8.97 1.06 -23.81
CA GLY A 612 7.84 0.20 -24.22
C GLY A 612 7.96 -1.23 -23.71
N VAL A 613 9.16 -1.84 -23.77
CA VAL A 613 9.41 -3.18 -23.21
C VAL A 613 9.23 -3.18 -21.70
N ASP A 614 9.73 -2.16 -21.00
CA ASP A 614 9.58 -2.02 -19.55
C ASP A 614 8.10 -1.91 -19.13
N ILE A 615 7.32 -1.03 -19.77
CA ILE A 615 5.87 -0.89 -19.55
C ILE A 615 5.15 -2.24 -19.72
N LEU A 616 5.42 -2.96 -20.82
CA LEU A 616 4.79 -4.24 -21.11
C LEU A 616 5.19 -5.33 -20.10
N ARG A 617 6.42 -5.28 -19.58
CA ARG A 617 6.89 -6.21 -18.54
C ARG A 617 6.28 -5.92 -17.19
N ILE A 618 6.12 -4.64 -16.83
CA ILE A 618 5.38 -4.24 -15.64
C ILE A 618 3.94 -4.76 -15.76
N LEU A 619 3.22 -4.46 -16.84
CA LEU A 619 1.85 -4.94 -17.07
C LEU A 619 1.73 -6.47 -16.99
N GLN A 620 2.71 -7.19 -17.55
CA GLN A 620 2.78 -8.65 -17.45
C GLN A 620 2.95 -9.13 -15.99
N SER A 621 3.67 -8.39 -15.14
CA SER A 621 3.89 -8.77 -13.74
C SER A 621 2.70 -8.48 -12.82
N ILE A 622 1.89 -7.45 -13.15
CA ILE A 622 0.77 -7.00 -12.30
C ILE A 622 -0.60 -7.54 -12.74
N ASN A 623 -0.70 -8.14 -13.92
CA ASN A 623 -1.96 -8.69 -14.44
C ASN A 623 -1.74 -10.06 -15.08
N GLU A 624 -2.08 -11.11 -14.33
CA GLU A 624 -1.89 -12.50 -14.71
C GLU A 624 -2.72 -12.91 -15.93
N GLU A 625 -3.94 -12.36 -16.08
CA GLU A 625 -4.81 -12.63 -17.23
C GLU A 625 -4.32 -11.94 -18.51
N LEU A 626 -3.73 -10.75 -18.39
CA LEU A 626 -3.17 -10.00 -19.52
C LEU A 626 -1.80 -10.56 -19.94
N ALA A 627 -1.02 -11.07 -18.99
CA ALA A 627 0.34 -11.59 -19.17
C ALA A 627 0.54 -12.49 -20.42
N PRO A 628 -0.30 -13.52 -20.67
CA PRO A 628 -0.16 -14.38 -21.85
C PRO A 628 -0.47 -13.64 -23.16
N LEU A 629 -1.30 -12.60 -23.14
CA LEU A 629 -1.71 -11.85 -24.34
C LEU A 629 -0.65 -10.84 -24.80
N LEU A 630 0.27 -10.44 -23.91
CA LEU A 630 1.31 -9.43 -24.21
C LEU A 630 2.52 -9.98 -24.99
N ALA A 631 2.60 -11.29 -25.23
CA ALA A 631 3.75 -11.91 -25.87
C ALA A 631 4.10 -11.27 -27.24
N ARG A 632 3.08 -10.97 -28.06
CA ARG A 632 3.25 -10.30 -29.36
C ARG A 632 3.74 -8.86 -29.20
N ALA A 633 3.09 -8.06 -28.36
CA ALA A 633 3.49 -6.68 -28.10
C ALA A 633 4.95 -6.59 -27.61
N ILE A 634 5.36 -7.49 -26.70
CA ILE A 634 6.74 -7.55 -26.18
C ILE A 634 7.72 -7.93 -27.28
N ALA A 635 7.38 -8.90 -28.13
CA ALA A 635 8.23 -9.30 -29.26
C ALA A 635 8.39 -8.16 -30.27
N THR A 636 7.30 -7.48 -30.64
CA THR A 636 7.30 -6.31 -31.52
C THR A 636 8.19 -5.20 -30.97
N ALA A 637 8.01 -4.84 -29.69
CA ALA A 637 8.83 -3.81 -29.06
C ALA A 637 10.32 -4.17 -29.04
N ARG A 638 10.66 -5.43 -28.74
CA ARG A 638 12.06 -5.91 -28.73
C ARG A 638 12.70 -5.92 -30.12
N LEU A 639 11.95 -6.26 -31.16
CA LEU A 639 12.44 -6.29 -32.53
C LEU A 639 12.72 -4.89 -33.08
N GLY A 640 11.90 -3.90 -32.69
CA GLY A 640 12.08 -2.51 -33.09
C GLY A 640 13.07 -1.73 -32.22
N ALA A 641 13.33 -2.17 -30.98
CA ALA A 641 14.26 -1.49 -30.08
C ALA A 641 15.69 -1.52 -30.64
N PRO A 642 16.44 -0.39 -30.57
CA PRO A 642 17.83 -0.37 -30.98
C PRO A 642 18.60 -1.40 -30.17
N ARG A 643 19.41 -2.21 -30.85
CA ARG A 643 20.35 -3.10 -30.18
C ARG A 643 21.35 -2.21 -29.44
N VAL A 644 21.13 -2.00 -28.15
CA VAL A 644 22.12 -1.35 -27.29
C VAL A 644 23.38 -2.20 -27.40
N ALA A 645 24.44 -1.66 -28.00
CA ALA A 645 25.72 -2.32 -28.06
C ALA A 645 26.14 -2.64 -26.62
N ALA A 646 26.30 -3.91 -26.29
CA ALA A 646 26.42 -4.45 -24.94
C ALA A 646 27.74 -4.09 -24.21
N ALA A 647 28.20 -2.84 -24.29
CA ALA A 647 29.55 -2.43 -23.89
C ALA A 647 29.66 -1.71 -22.54
N GLN A 648 28.58 -1.43 -21.80
CA GLN A 648 28.70 -0.56 -20.60
C GLN A 648 27.97 -1.01 -19.31
N VAL A 649 27.29 -2.16 -19.26
CA VAL A 649 26.54 -2.57 -18.05
C VAL A 649 27.40 -3.30 -16.99
N SER A 650 28.70 -3.50 -17.22
CA SER A 650 29.57 -4.21 -16.27
C SER A 650 30.12 -3.36 -15.11
N LEU A 651 29.62 -2.13 -14.86
CA LEU A 651 30.22 -1.21 -13.87
C LEU A 651 29.28 -0.66 -12.79
N GLU A 652 27.98 -1.02 -12.75
CA GLU A 652 27.03 -0.43 -11.78
C GLU A 652 26.26 -1.43 -10.90
N THR A 653 26.83 -2.61 -10.65
CA THR A 653 26.40 -3.47 -9.53
C THR A 653 27.55 -3.68 -8.56
N SER A 654 27.77 -2.68 -7.71
CA SER A 654 28.59 -2.76 -6.48
C SER A 654 27.94 -1.94 -5.38
#